data_AF-A0A5C8ZWY7-F1
#
_entry.id   AF-A0A5C8ZWY7-F1
#
_cell.length_a   1.000
_cell.length_b   1.000
_cell.length_c   1.000
_cell.angle_alpha   90.00
_cell.angle_beta   90.00
_cell.angle_gamma   90.00
#
_symmetry.space_group_name_H-M   'P 1'
#
loop_
_entity.id
_entity.type
_entity.pdbx_description
1 polymer ?
#
loop_
_entity_poly.entity_id
_entity_poly.type
_entity_poly.pdbx_seq_one_letter_code
_entity_poly.pdbx_strand_id
1 'polypeptide(L)'
;MSETSSDYQFVNYRWEPADADGLTPLQELVYRSNILGSDQRITNTGGGNTSAKLTERDPLTGEDVEVLWVKGSGGDLRTAGPENFSSLYQDKLLQLETLYRSAPESGAKTAIEDEMVGLYAHTTFNLNTRAPSIDTPLHAYIPHAHVDHMHPNAVIAVAACADAERLTQEIWGGELVYTPWQRPGFDLGLKLRDICLANPEASGVILGGHGVINWADTSKACYDRSLDIVDKAARYIDQHDRGKQTFGGQKYEALEERERDAVLAEVLPFLRGLVSRDGKMIGTVQYDETILRFVNSRDATRLADLGTSCPDHFLRTKIKPMLVDWDPASVDIPALKRQLEAGIERYREDYRSYYERCRQDNSPALRPASPTVCLIPGVGMIAWGKNKSESRVTAEFYNCAVEVMRGAEAISEYVALPQQEAFDIEYWLLEEAKLLRMPPEQALARDVVVVVGAGDGIGRATALRVAKEGAHVVCADLNLERARQTAEAIMAERGQGIGVAGSGLSTCGPALALAVDITRRDSVEALFRDTCLAYGGIDKVIVTAGVFMAPGQSGMSDEAMFDISYAVNVKGAWIVGTSAAAIWDAQQLRGALVLTTSVNAAVAKRGSLAYDTSKAAANHLVRELAMELSPLVNVNGLAPATVVKGSTMFPRDRVLASLDKYSVPYADSDDDDTLRDKLAGFYAQRTLTQQPITPEDQAEAAYLLVSGQLSKTTGQIISVDGGLHEAFLR
;
A
#
# COMPACT_ATOMS: atom_id res chain seq x y z
N MET A 1 -32.87 -23.49 23.78
CA MET A 1 -31.58 -23.96 24.35
C MET A 1 -30.51 -23.07 23.74
N SER A 2 -29.73 -22.38 24.56
CA SER A 2 -28.69 -21.45 24.11
C SER A 2 -27.48 -22.24 23.62
N GLU A 3 -27.37 -22.45 22.31
CA GLU A 3 -26.12 -22.87 21.70
C GLU A 3 -25.16 -21.68 21.76
N THR A 4 -24.15 -21.81 22.61
CA THR A 4 -23.13 -20.81 22.87
C THR A 4 -21.89 -21.22 22.08
N SER A 5 -21.39 -20.31 21.23
CA SER A 5 -19.98 -19.87 21.02
C SER A 5 -18.77 -20.84 21.16
N SER A 6 -18.83 -21.98 21.86
CA SER A 6 -17.65 -22.77 22.26
C SER A 6 -17.07 -23.74 21.23
N ASP A 7 -17.73 -23.96 20.09
CA ASP A 7 -17.42 -25.12 19.26
C ASP A 7 -16.60 -24.80 18.00
N TYR A 8 -16.49 -23.55 17.55
CA TYR A 8 -15.71 -23.18 16.36
C TYR A 8 -14.20 -23.34 16.59
N GLN A 9 -13.50 -23.96 15.64
CA GLN A 9 -12.06 -24.27 15.75
C GLN A 9 -11.20 -23.38 14.86
N PHE A 10 -11.71 -23.01 13.68
CA PHE A 10 -10.95 -22.34 12.62
C PHE A 10 -11.48 -20.95 12.27
N VAL A 11 -12.54 -20.48 12.93
CA VAL A 11 -13.09 -19.12 12.83
C VAL A 11 -13.35 -18.53 14.21
N ASN A 12 -13.35 -17.20 14.31
CA ASN A 12 -13.66 -16.53 15.58
C ASN A 12 -15.15 -16.15 15.65
N TYR A 13 -15.84 -16.64 16.66
CA TYR A 13 -17.15 -16.09 17.02
C TYR A 13 -16.97 -14.71 17.66
N ARG A 14 -17.54 -13.67 17.05
CA ARG A 14 -17.41 -12.26 17.46
C ARG A 14 -18.75 -11.54 17.62
N TRP A 15 -19.86 -12.26 17.47
CA TRP A 15 -21.18 -11.68 17.69
C TRP A 15 -21.44 -11.56 19.19
N GLU A 16 -21.53 -10.32 19.66
CA GLU A 16 -21.82 -9.97 21.04
C GLU A 16 -23.25 -9.42 21.13
N PRO A 17 -24.18 -10.08 21.85
CA PRO A 17 -25.56 -9.60 21.97
C PRO A 17 -25.67 -8.17 22.50
N ALA A 18 -24.75 -7.75 23.37
CA ALA A 18 -24.74 -6.40 23.94
C ALA A 18 -24.37 -5.33 22.90
N ASP A 19 -23.53 -5.65 21.91
CA ASP A 19 -23.15 -4.73 20.84
C ASP A 19 -24.24 -4.63 19.76
N ALA A 20 -25.03 -5.70 19.59
CA ALA A 20 -26.15 -5.75 18.65
C ALA A 20 -27.45 -5.15 19.22
N ASP A 21 -27.60 -5.09 20.54
CA ASP A 21 -28.82 -4.59 21.18
C ASP A 21 -29.05 -3.10 20.89
N GLY A 22 -30.28 -2.77 20.47
CA GLY A 22 -30.67 -1.40 20.12
C GLY A 22 -30.11 -0.85 18.80
N LEU A 23 -29.35 -1.64 18.01
CA LEU A 23 -28.95 -1.24 16.67
C LEU A 23 -30.16 -1.16 15.73
N THR A 24 -30.18 -0.16 14.84
CA THR A 24 -31.10 -0.16 13.70
C THR A 24 -30.74 -1.29 12.73
N PRO A 25 -31.66 -1.76 11.86
CA PRO A 25 -31.34 -2.85 10.92
C PRO A 25 -30.15 -2.57 10.00
N LEU A 26 -29.93 -1.32 9.58
CA LEU A 26 -28.75 -0.92 8.82
C LEU A 26 -27.46 -0.96 9.67
N GLN A 27 -27.54 -0.52 10.93
CA GLN A 27 -26.40 -0.63 11.85
C GLN A 27 -26.06 -2.08 12.16
N GLU A 28 -27.05 -2.97 12.25
CA GLU A 28 -26.84 -4.40 12.44
C GLU A 28 -26.18 -5.05 11.20
N LEU A 29 -26.56 -4.63 9.98
CA LEU A 29 -25.85 -5.01 8.75
C LEU A 29 -24.38 -4.57 8.79
N VAL A 30 -24.11 -3.32 9.18
CA VAL A 30 -22.75 -2.79 9.33
C VAL A 30 -21.97 -3.56 10.39
N TYR A 31 -22.57 -3.83 11.54
CA TYR A 31 -21.97 -4.60 12.63
C TYR A 31 -21.55 -5.99 12.15
N ARG A 32 -22.49 -6.75 11.55
CA ARG A 32 -22.22 -8.07 10.96
C ARG A 32 -21.08 -8.02 9.94
N SER A 33 -21.09 -7.01 9.09
CA SER A 33 -20.07 -6.82 8.05
C SER A 33 -18.68 -6.61 8.65
N ASN A 34 -18.58 -5.77 9.68
CA ASN A 34 -17.33 -5.46 10.35
C ASN A 34 -16.78 -6.69 11.09
N ILE A 35 -17.61 -7.46 11.80
CA ILE A 35 -17.15 -8.65 12.51
C ILE A 35 -16.73 -9.77 11.53
N LEU A 36 -17.42 -9.97 10.40
CA LEU A 36 -16.98 -10.88 9.34
C LEU A 36 -15.67 -10.42 8.70
N GLY A 37 -15.58 -9.14 8.31
CA GLY A 37 -14.39 -8.56 7.69
C GLY A 37 -13.17 -8.49 8.61
N SER A 38 -13.38 -8.60 9.92
CA SER A 38 -12.30 -8.58 10.91
C SER A 38 -11.53 -9.90 11.03
N ASP A 39 -12.03 -10.99 10.42
CA ASP A 39 -11.37 -12.30 10.37
C ASP A 39 -10.96 -12.62 8.93
N GLN A 40 -9.66 -12.52 8.63
CA GLN A 40 -9.12 -12.71 7.27
C GLN A 40 -9.27 -14.13 6.74
N ARG A 41 -9.65 -15.10 7.60
CA ARG A 41 -9.98 -16.45 7.17
C ARG A 41 -11.35 -16.52 6.48
N ILE A 42 -12.20 -15.51 6.71
CA ILE A 42 -13.57 -15.43 6.18
C ILE A 42 -13.61 -14.64 4.87
N THR A 43 -12.87 -13.53 4.78
CA THR A 43 -12.83 -12.70 3.58
C THR A 43 -11.50 -11.96 3.44
N ASN A 44 -11.11 -11.70 2.20
CA ASN A 44 -9.88 -10.98 1.86
C ASN A 44 -10.07 -9.45 2.01
N THR A 45 -8.97 -8.70 2.16
CA THR A 45 -9.04 -7.22 2.17
C THR A 45 -9.73 -6.69 0.91
N GLY A 46 -10.82 -5.94 1.10
CA GLY A 46 -11.62 -5.37 0.00
C GLY A 46 -12.57 -6.34 -0.71
N GLY A 47 -12.52 -7.64 -0.37
CA GLY A 47 -13.36 -8.71 -0.90
C GLY A 47 -14.66 -8.95 -0.10
N GLY A 48 -15.49 -9.85 -0.62
CA GLY A 48 -16.81 -10.20 -0.10
C GLY A 48 -17.87 -9.10 -0.24
N ASN A 49 -19.15 -9.46 -0.09
CA ASN A 49 -20.29 -8.55 -0.05
C ASN A 49 -21.32 -9.04 0.96
N THR A 50 -21.87 -8.13 1.76
CA THR A 50 -22.99 -8.38 2.66
C THR A 50 -24.18 -7.52 2.23
N SER A 51 -25.39 -8.02 2.45
CA SER A 51 -26.60 -7.26 2.21
C SER A 51 -27.73 -7.53 3.20
N ALA A 52 -28.66 -6.59 3.28
CA ALA A 52 -29.95 -6.75 3.94
C ALA A 52 -31.07 -6.11 3.08
N LYS A 53 -32.22 -6.77 3.00
CA LYS A 53 -33.47 -6.22 2.44
C LYS A 53 -34.29 -5.67 3.60
N LEU A 54 -34.44 -4.35 3.64
CA LEU A 54 -35.02 -3.63 4.77
C LEU A 54 -36.27 -2.88 4.33
N THR A 55 -37.30 -2.81 5.18
CA THR A 55 -38.45 -1.94 4.94
C THR A 55 -38.11 -0.50 5.35
N GLU A 56 -38.22 0.43 4.41
CA GLU A 56 -37.99 1.86 4.64
C GLU A 56 -39.10 2.73 4.04
N ARG A 57 -39.25 3.95 4.55
CA ARG A 57 -40.22 4.92 4.04
C ARG A 57 -39.67 5.61 2.80
N ASP A 58 -40.32 5.43 1.65
CA ASP A 58 -39.93 6.11 0.41
C ASP A 58 -40.14 7.63 0.55
N PRO A 59 -39.09 8.45 0.40
CA PRO A 59 -39.21 9.91 0.48
C PRO A 59 -40.08 10.52 -0.64
N LEU A 60 -40.30 9.81 -1.75
CA LEU A 60 -41.08 10.30 -2.89
C LEU A 60 -42.57 10.02 -2.76
N THR A 61 -42.93 8.78 -2.42
CA THR A 61 -44.33 8.34 -2.33
C THR A 61 -44.87 8.45 -0.91
N GLY A 62 -43.99 8.42 0.08
CA GLY A 62 -44.37 8.26 1.48
C GLY A 62 -45.03 6.92 1.74
N GLU A 63 -44.66 5.85 1.03
CA GLU A 63 -45.10 4.47 1.30
C GLU A 63 -43.94 3.65 1.86
N ASP A 64 -44.23 2.54 2.52
CA ASP A 64 -43.19 1.61 2.98
C ASP A 64 -42.79 0.73 1.80
N VAL A 65 -41.50 0.70 1.49
CA VAL A 65 -40.90 -0.04 0.37
C VAL A 65 -39.77 -0.92 0.87
N GLU A 66 -39.50 -2.02 0.16
CA GLU A 66 -38.33 -2.85 0.43
C GLU A 66 -37.10 -2.26 -0.27
N VAL A 67 -36.03 -2.07 0.50
CA VAL A 67 -34.77 -1.47 0.07
C VAL A 67 -33.65 -2.48 0.27
N LEU A 68 -32.93 -2.80 -0.80
CA LEU A 68 -31.70 -3.58 -0.73
C LEU A 68 -30.57 -2.65 -0.32
N TRP A 69 -29.98 -2.91 0.84
CA TRP A 69 -28.68 -2.39 1.24
C TRP A 69 -27.62 -3.44 0.95
N VAL A 70 -26.65 -3.11 0.10
CA VAL A 70 -25.55 -4.01 -0.26
C VAL A 70 -24.23 -3.26 -0.24
N LYS A 71 -23.14 -3.90 0.20
CA LYS A 71 -21.82 -3.25 0.16
C LYS A 71 -21.49 -2.80 -1.27
N GLY A 72 -21.20 -1.51 -1.43
CA GLY A 72 -20.82 -0.92 -2.71
C GLY A 72 -19.38 -1.26 -3.13
N SER A 73 -19.08 -1.02 -4.41
CA SER A 73 -17.80 -1.41 -5.03
C SER A 73 -16.55 -0.84 -4.32
N GLY A 74 -15.57 -1.69 -4.01
CA GLY A 74 -14.23 -1.29 -3.54
C GLY A 74 -14.08 -0.90 -2.07
N GLY A 75 -15.07 -1.19 -1.21
CA GLY A 75 -14.98 -0.99 0.25
C GLY A 75 -14.49 -2.24 0.99
N ASP A 76 -13.72 -2.04 2.06
CA ASP A 76 -13.29 -3.09 3.00
C ASP A 76 -14.40 -3.35 4.04
N LEU A 77 -14.87 -4.59 4.16
CA LEU A 77 -15.91 -4.97 5.12
C LEU A 77 -15.51 -4.70 6.56
N ARG A 78 -14.22 -4.77 6.90
CA ARG A 78 -13.71 -4.59 8.26
C ARG A 78 -13.97 -3.18 8.82
N THR A 79 -13.93 -2.19 7.95
CA THR A 79 -13.99 -0.76 8.33
C THR A 79 -15.20 -0.08 7.69
N ALA A 80 -16.21 -0.85 7.29
CA ALA A 80 -17.35 -0.32 6.56
C ALA A 80 -18.25 0.49 7.50
N GLY A 81 -18.57 1.72 7.08
CA GLY A 81 -19.67 2.52 7.62
C GLY A 81 -20.92 2.44 6.74
N PRO A 82 -22.07 2.99 7.18
CA PRO A 82 -23.29 3.06 6.38
C PRO A 82 -23.09 3.63 4.97
N GLU A 83 -22.19 4.62 4.83
CA GLU A 83 -21.82 5.27 3.57
C GLU A 83 -21.14 4.33 2.56
N ASN A 84 -20.67 3.17 3.01
CA ASN A 84 -20.07 2.17 2.14
C ASN A 84 -21.10 1.21 1.51
N PHE A 85 -22.37 1.29 1.91
CA PHE A 85 -23.47 0.51 1.37
C PHE A 85 -24.30 1.33 0.37
N SER A 86 -24.62 0.70 -0.76
CA SER A 86 -25.57 1.23 -1.74
C SER A 86 -26.99 0.80 -1.34
N SER A 87 -27.93 1.73 -1.39
CA SER A 87 -29.35 1.48 -1.15
C SER A 87 -30.12 1.53 -2.46
N LEU A 88 -30.89 0.49 -2.76
CA LEU A 88 -31.63 0.33 -4.03
C LEU A 88 -33.08 -0.06 -3.75
N TYR A 89 -34.03 0.52 -4.48
CA TYR A 89 -35.42 0.05 -4.53
C TYR A 89 -35.43 -1.39 -5.06
N GLN A 90 -35.79 -2.33 -4.19
CA GLN A 90 -35.70 -3.77 -4.49
C GLN A 90 -36.64 -4.16 -5.63
N ASP A 91 -37.85 -3.62 -5.65
CA ASP A 91 -38.84 -3.85 -6.71
C ASP A 91 -38.34 -3.38 -8.09
N LYS A 92 -37.75 -2.18 -8.18
CA LYS A 92 -37.19 -1.63 -9.42
C LYS A 92 -35.99 -2.44 -9.90
N LEU A 93 -35.15 -2.89 -8.96
CA LEU A 93 -34.00 -3.75 -9.27
C LEU A 93 -34.45 -5.10 -9.84
N LEU A 94 -35.47 -5.73 -9.27
CA LEU A 94 -36.03 -6.97 -9.81
C LEU A 94 -36.68 -6.78 -11.19
N GLN A 95 -37.31 -5.62 -11.45
CA GLN A 95 -37.90 -5.29 -12.76
C GLN A 95 -36.88 -5.24 -13.90
N LEU A 96 -35.60 -5.01 -13.60
CA LEU A 96 -34.52 -5.04 -14.60
C LEU A 96 -34.43 -6.39 -15.33
N GLU A 97 -34.94 -7.48 -14.75
CA GLU A 97 -35.02 -8.78 -15.43
C GLU A 97 -35.86 -8.72 -16.71
N THR A 98 -36.91 -7.89 -16.74
CA THR A 98 -37.75 -7.73 -17.93
C THR A 98 -36.93 -7.20 -19.10
N LEU A 99 -36.10 -6.20 -18.83
CA LEU A 99 -35.19 -5.64 -19.83
C LEU A 99 -34.16 -6.68 -20.25
N TYR A 100 -33.53 -7.35 -19.27
CA TYR A 100 -32.52 -8.38 -19.51
C TYR A 100 -33.03 -9.50 -20.42
N ARG A 101 -34.26 -9.98 -20.17
CA ARG A 101 -34.90 -11.04 -20.96
C ARG A 101 -35.46 -10.57 -22.31
N SER A 102 -35.72 -9.27 -22.47
CA SER A 102 -36.16 -8.71 -23.75
C SER A 102 -35.03 -8.50 -24.75
N ALA A 103 -33.76 -8.57 -24.30
CA ALA A 103 -32.61 -8.46 -25.17
C ALA A 103 -32.58 -9.63 -26.18
N PRO A 104 -32.09 -9.42 -27.42
CA PRO A 104 -32.00 -10.49 -28.43
C PRO A 104 -31.17 -11.70 -27.97
N GLU A 105 -30.16 -11.45 -27.14
CA GLU A 105 -29.30 -12.43 -26.51
C GLU A 105 -29.09 -12.06 -25.04
N SER A 106 -29.05 -13.05 -24.16
CA SER A 106 -28.76 -12.89 -22.73
C SER A 106 -27.85 -14.02 -22.24
N GLY A 107 -27.17 -13.81 -21.12
CA GLY A 107 -26.16 -14.71 -20.57
C GLY A 107 -24.91 -13.98 -20.07
N ALA A 108 -24.08 -14.68 -19.28
CA ALA A 108 -22.92 -14.12 -18.57
C ALA A 108 -21.83 -13.42 -19.41
N LYS A 109 -21.85 -13.56 -20.74
CA LYS A 109 -20.88 -12.96 -21.68
C LYS A 109 -21.57 -12.27 -22.86
N THR A 110 -22.66 -11.55 -22.59
CA THR A 110 -23.46 -10.83 -23.60
C THR A 110 -23.40 -9.32 -23.39
N ALA A 111 -23.72 -8.54 -24.42
CA ALA A 111 -23.73 -7.08 -24.31
C ALA A 111 -24.68 -6.58 -23.22
N ILE A 112 -25.87 -7.19 -23.11
CA ILE A 112 -26.85 -6.81 -22.07
C ILE A 112 -26.31 -7.02 -20.66
N GLU A 113 -25.50 -8.07 -20.43
CA GLU A 113 -24.86 -8.34 -19.14
C GLU A 113 -23.95 -7.19 -18.70
N ASP A 114 -23.09 -6.70 -19.61
CA ASP A 114 -22.20 -5.58 -19.34
C ASP A 114 -22.96 -4.25 -19.17
N GLU A 115 -24.10 -4.08 -19.86
CA GLU A 115 -24.97 -2.90 -19.75
C GLU A 115 -25.70 -2.83 -18.39
N MET A 116 -26.02 -3.97 -17.77
CA MET A 116 -26.82 -4.02 -16.53
C MET A 116 -26.22 -3.20 -15.39
N VAL A 117 -24.89 -3.17 -15.25
CA VAL A 117 -24.22 -2.46 -14.14
C VAL A 117 -24.52 -0.95 -14.18
N GLY A 118 -24.61 -0.37 -15.38
CA GLY A 118 -24.96 1.04 -15.54
C GLY A 118 -26.41 1.34 -15.13
N LEU A 119 -27.29 0.35 -15.19
CA LEU A 119 -28.71 0.51 -14.92
C LEU A 119 -29.05 0.49 -13.42
N TYR A 120 -28.19 -0.07 -12.56
CA TYR A 120 -28.43 -0.10 -11.12
C TYR A 120 -28.59 1.31 -10.51
N ALA A 121 -27.97 2.33 -11.10
CA ALA A 121 -28.13 3.72 -10.66
C ALA A 121 -29.58 4.25 -10.85
N HIS A 122 -30.36 3.67 -11.77
CA HIS A 122 -31.78 4.01 -11.92
C HIS A 122 -32.66 3.43 -10.80
N THR A 123 -32.12 2.49 -10.03
CA THR A 123 -32.84 1.85 -8.92
C THR A 123 -32.38 2.40 -7.57
N THR A 124 -31.54 3.43 -7.54
CA THR A 124 -31.04 4.04 -6.29
C THR A 124 -32.18 4.55 -5.41
N PHE A 125 -32.17 4.11 -4.15
CA PHE A 125 -33.03 4.61 -3.08
C PHE A 125 -32.40 5.83 -2.40
N ASN A 126 -33.23 6.84 -2.14
CA ASN A 126 -32.88 8.03 -1.33
C ASN A 126 -31.57 8.73 -1.74
N LEU A 127 -31.33 8.88 -3.05
CA LEU A 127 -30.17 9.59 -3.62
C LEU A 127 -28.80 9.10 -3.09
N ASN A 128 -28.71 7.84 -2.65
CA ASN A 128 -27.47 7.25 -2.17
C ASN A 128 -26.41 7.27 -3.30
N THR A 129 -25.29 7.95 -3.05
CA THR A 129 -24.24 8.17 -4.05
C THR A 129 -23.24 7.02 -4.13
N ARG A 130 -23.35 6.02 -3.25
CA ARG A 130 -22.47 4.86 -3.23
C ARG A 130 -22.80 3.96 -4.42
N ALA A 131 -21.83 3.79 -5.31
CA ALA A 131 -21.97 2.92 -6.47
C ALA A 131 -22.21 1.46 -6.03
N PRO A 132 -23.26 0.79 -6.55
CA PRO A 132 -23.53 -0.62 -6.27
C PRO A 132 -22.43 -1.54 -6.82
N SER A 133 -22.24 -2.71 -6.21
CA SER A 133 -21.31 -3.75 -6.72
C SER A 133 -21.87 -4.39 -7.99
N ILE A 134 -21.02 -5.01 -8.82
CA ILE A 134 -21.53 -5.91 -9.87
C ILE A 134 -22.30 -7.08 -9.27
N ASP A 135 -21.95 -7.52 -8.06
CA ASP A 135 -22.60 -8.65 -7.39
C ASP A 135 -23.99 -8.32 -6.85
N THR A 136 -24.45 -7.08 -6.98
CA THR A 136 -25.77 -6.64 -6.51
C THR A 136 -26.92 -7.60 -6.89
N PRO A 137 -27.01 -8.16 -8.12
CA PRO A 137 -28.03 -9.13 -8.47
C PRO A 137 -27.95 -10.44 -7.67
N LEU A 138 -26.76 -10.89 -7.28
CA LEU A 138 -26.58 -12.09 -6.44
C LEU A 138 -27.28 -11.90 -5.08
N HIS A 139 -27.32 -10.66 -4.58
CA HIS A 139 -28.00 -10.31 -3.33
C HIS A 139 -29.50 -10.03 -3.51
N ALA A 140 -29.87 -9.41 -4.65
CA ALA A 140 -31.24 -9.00 -4.92
C ALA A 140 -32.17 -10.18 -5.17
N TYR A 141 -31.73 -11.15 -5.98
CA TYR A 141 -32.59 -12.22 -6.48
C TYR A 141 -32.71 -13.43 -5.52
N ILE A 142 -31.83 -13.55 -4.52
CA ILE A 142 -31.99 -14.53 -3.44
C ILE A 142 -33.18 -14.11 -2.55
N PRO A 143 -34.20 -14.97 -2.36
CA PRO A 143 -35.47 -14.60 -1.71
C PRO A 143 -35.40 -14.60 -0.17
N HIS A 144 -34.29 -14.12 0.40
CA HIS A 144 -34.06 -14.01 1.84
C HIS A 144 -33.64 -12.61 2.24
N ALA A 145 -33.94 -12.23 3.49
CA ALA A 145 -33.70 -10.88 3.99
C ALA A 145 -32.20 -10.55 4.05
N HIS A 146 -31.36 -11.50 4.43
CA HIS A 146 -29.91 -11.30 4.58
C HIS A 146 -29.13 -12.25 3.70
N VAL A 147 -28.10 -11.72 3.03
CA VAL A 147 -27.24 -12.49 2.12
C VAL A 147 -25.79 -12.10 2.33
N ASP A 148 -24.93 -13.10 2.50
CA ASP A 148 -23.47 -12.94 2.62
C ASP A 148 -22.80 -13.68 1.47
N HIS A 149 -21.94 -12.97 0.73
CA HIS A 149 -21.06 -13.53 -0.28
C HIS A 149 -19.61 -13.35 0.20
N MET A 150 -18.94 -14.45 0.55
CA MET A 150 -17.64 -14.43 1.22
C MET A 150 -16.58 -15.21 0.43
N HIS A 151 -15.32 -14.87 0.67
CA HIS A 151 -14.15 -15.43 0.02
C HIS A 151 -13.18 -16.13 0.99
N PRO A 152 -13.64 -17.10 1.79
CA PRO A 152 -12.80 -17.77 2.78
C PRO A 152 -11.84 -18.75 2.11
N ASN A 153 -10.56 -18.74 2.50
CA ASN A 153 -9.54 -19.62 1.91
C ASN A 153 -9.94 -21.10 1.93
N ALA A 154 -10.54 -21.57 3.04
CA ALA A 154 -10.97 -22.96 3.18
C ALA A 154 -12.06 -23.37 2.17
N VAL A 155 -13.04 -22.51 1.91
CA VAL A 155 -14.11 -22.84 0.95
C VAL A 155 -13.63 -22.65 -0.48
N ILE A 156 -12.78 -21.65 -0.75
CA ILE A 156 -12.14 -21.49 -2.06
C ILE A 156 -11.26 -22.69 -2.39
N ALA A 157 -10.55 -23.25 -1.41
CA ALA A 157 -9.78 -24.49 -1.58
C ALA A 157 -10.67 -25.63 -2.10
N VAL A 158 -11.84 -25.85 -1.49
CA VAL A 158 -12.82 -26.84 -1.99
C VAL A 158 -13.32 -26.48 -3.38
N ALA A 159 -13.67 -25.21 -3.62
CA ALA A 159 -14.17 -24.73 -4.90
C ALA A 159 -13.13 -24.76 -6.04
N ALA A 160 -11.84 -24.83 -5.70
CA ALA A 160 -10.71 -24.90 -6.62
C ALA A 160 -10.13 -26.32 -6.76
N CYS A 161 -10.81 -27.34 -6.23
CA CYS A 161 -10.45 -28.74 -6.45
C CYS A 161 -10.99 -29.26 -7.79
N ALA A 162 -10.26 -30.19 -8.42
CA ALA A 162 -10.70 -30.86 -9.65
C ALA A 162 -12.07 -31.57 -9.52
N ASP A 163 -12.45 -31.96 -8.31
CA ASP A 163 -13.69 -32.67 -7.95
C ASP A 163 -14.55 -31.88 -6.93
N ALA A 164 -14.54 -30.55 -7.03
CA ALA A 164 -15.26 -29.62 -6.15
C ALA A 164 -16.74 -29.98 -5.91
N GLU A 165 -17.47 -30.48 -6.91
CA GLU A 165 -18.88 -30.88 -6.76
C GLU A 165 -19.04 -32.06 -5.78
N ARG A 166 -18.19 -33.08 -5.92
CA ARG A 166 -18.16 -34.26 -5.06
C ARG A 166 -17.80 -33.87 -3.63
N LEU A 167 -16.76 -33.04 -3.46
CA LEU A 167 -16.34 -32.55 -2.16
C LEU A 167 -17.40 -31.68 -1.49
N THR A 168 -18.11 -30.86 -2.26
CA THR A 168 -19.23 -30.05 -1.74
C THR A 168 -20.30 -30.95 -1.12
N GLN A 169 -20.67 -32.04 -1.80
CA GLN A 169 -21.62 -33.01 -1.27
C GLN A 169 -21.08 -33.74 -0.03
N GLU A 170 -19.79 -34.06 0.01
CA GLU A 170 -19.16 -34.77 1.12
C GLU A 170 -19.08 -33.91 2.41
N ILE A 171 -18.71 -32.63 2.28
CA ILE A 171 -18.48 -31.74 3.42
C ILE A 171 -19.79 -31.20 3.99
N TRP A 172 -20.75 -30.82 3.13
CA TRP A 172 -21.98 -30.14 3.56
C TRP A 172 -23.25 -30.99 3.40
N GLY A 173 -23.16 -32.21 2.87
CA GLY A 173 -24.27 -33.18 2.90
C GLY A 173 -25.54 -32.72 2.17
N GLY A 174 -25.42 -31.81 1.19
CA GLY A 174 -26.55 -31.21 0.46
C GLY A 174 -27.11 -29.91 1.06
N GLU A 175 -26.56 -29.41 2.17
CA GLU A 175 -26.89 -28.09 2.75
C GLU A 175 -26.47 -26.94 1.80
N LEU A 176 -25.35 -27.14 1.07
CA LEU A 176 -24.88 -26.23 0.03
C LEU A 176 -24.97 -26.88 -1.35
N VAL A 177 -25.37 -26.10 -2.34
CA VAL A 177 -25.41 -26.51 -3.76
C VAL A 177 -24.09 -26.09 -4.43
N TYR A 178 -23.52 -26.95 -5.29
CA TYR A 178 -22.39 -26.57 -6.12
C TYR A 178 -22.83 -25.99 -7.46
N THR A 179 -22.16 -24.93 -7.91
CA THR A 179 -22.26 -24.45 -9.30
C THR A 179 -20.87 -24.35 -9.91
N PRO A 180 -20.70 -24.77 -11.19
CA PRO A 180 -19.48 -24.48 -11.93
C PRO A 180 -19.14 -23.00 -11.95
N TRP A 181 -17.87 -22.68 -12.22
CA TRP A 181 -17.44 -21.30 -12.36
C TRP A 181 -18.32 -20.55 -13.36
N GLN A 182 -18.70 -19.33 -13.00
CA GLN A 182 -19.31 -18.36 -13.87
C GLN A 182 -18.89 -16.95 -13.43
N ARG A 183 -18.70 -16.07 -14.40
CA ARG A 183 -18.49 -14.64 -14.17
C ARG A 183 -19.62 -14.04 -13.31
N PRO A 184 -19.31 -13.31 -12.23
CA PRO A 184 -20.32 -12.63 -11.44
C PRO A 184 -21.05 -11.54 -12.23
N GLY A 185 -22.35 -11.39 -11.95
CA GLY A 185 -23.21 -10.44 -12.66
C GLY A 185 -24.69 -10.78 -12.56
N PHE A 186 -25.48 -10.20 -13.47
CA PHE A 186 -26.93 -10.31 -13.50
C PHE A 186 -27.40 -11.74 -13.79
N ASP A 187 -26.81 -12.42 -14.77
CA ASP A 187 -27.14 -13.82 -15.09
C ASP A 187 -26.96 -14.75 -13.89
N LEU A 188 -25.85 -14.58 -13.15
CA LEU A 188 -25.56 -15.39 -11.98
C LEU A 188 -26.59 -15.16 -10.87
N GLY A 189 -27.05 -13.92 -10.69
CA GLY A 189 -28.15 -13.61 -9.76
C GLY A 189 -29.44 -14.35 -10.09
N LEU A 190 -29.82 -14.42 -11.37
CA LEU A 190 -30.99 -15.18 -11.82
C LEU A 190 -30.81 -16.69 -11.58
N LYS A 191 -29.62 -17.23 -11.84
CA LYS A 191 -29.31 -18.65 -11.58
C LYS A 191 -29.37 -18.99 -10.10
N LEU A 192 -28.85 -18.12 -9.23
CA LEU A 192 -28.92 -18.31 -7.78
C LEU A 192 -30.37 -18.33 -7.28
N ARG A 193 -31.23 -17.45 -7.80
CA ARG A 193 -32.68 -17.52 -7.52
C ARG A 193 -33.26 -18.87 -7.94
N ASP A 194 -32.97 -19.32 -9.16
CA ASP A 194 -33.50 -20.57 -9.67
C ASP A 194 -33.00 -21.76 -8.84
N ILE A 195 -31.77 -21.72 -8.35
CA ILE A 195 -31.21 -22.69 -7.39
C ILE A 195 -31.95 -22.65 -6.05
N CYS A 196 -32.19 -21.47 -5.48
CA CYS A 196 -32.96 -21.33 -4.24
C CYS A 196 -34.38 -21.91 -4.40
N LEU A 197 -35.03 -21.66 -5.54
CA LEU A 197 -36.37 -22.17 -5.83
C LEU A 197 -36.39 -23.70 -6.01
N ALA A 198 -35.36 -24.25 -6.66
CA ALA A 198 -35.23 -25.70 -6.87
C ALA A 198 -34.80 -26.46 -5.60
N ASN A 199 -34.14 -25.78 -4.66
CA ASN A 199 -33.60 -26.37 -3.43
C ASN A 199 -34.03 -25.53 -2.20
N PRO A 200 -35.29 -25.63 -1.74
CA PRO A 200 -35.80 -24.80 -0.64
C PRO A 200 -35.09 -25.00 0.70
N GLU A 201 -34.46 -26.17 0.89
CA GLU A 201 -33.70 -26.52 2.10
C GLU A 201 -32.23 -26.07 2.02
N ALA A 202 -31.76 -25.61 0.84
CA ALA A 202 -30.40 -25.13 0.69
C ALA A 202 -30.22 -23.80 1.42
N SER A 203 -29.04 -23.60 1.98
CA SER A 203 -28.70 -22.37 2.68
C SER A 203 -27.58 -21.57 2.07
N GLY A 204 -27.05 -22.06 0.96
CA GLY A 204 -25.97 -21.41 0.25
C GLY A 204 -25.56 -22.18 -0.99
N VAL A 205 -24.65 -21.57 -1.74
CA VAL A 205 -24.09 -22.08 -2.98
C VAL A 205 -22.58 -21.92 -2.97
N ILE A 206 -21.87 -23.00 -3.28
CA ILE A 206 -20.45 -22.97 -3.61
C ILE A 206 -20.30 -22.55 -5.06
N LEU A 207 -19.65 -21.41 -5.27
CA LEU A 207 -19.33 -20.87 -6.59
C LEU A 207 -17.93 -21.39 -6.99
N GLY A 208 -17.87 -22.30 -7.96
CA GLY A 208 -16.63 -22.91 -8.44
C GLY A 208 -15.56 -21.87 -8.76
N GLY A 209 -14.35 -22.07 -8.21
CA GLY A 209 -13.22 -21.14 -8.36
C GLY A 209 -13.44 -19.71 -7.80
N HIS A 210 -14.49 -19.45 -7.01
CA HIS A 210 -14.78 -18.10 -6.54
C HIS A 210 -14.93 -18.01 -5.01
N GLY A 211 -15.89 -18.72 -4.42
CA GLY A 211 -16.19 -18.61 -3.00
C GLY A 211 -17.56 -19.17 -2.66
N VAL A 212 -18.21 -18.59 -1.65
CA VAL A 212 -19.53 -19.03 -1.18
C VAL A 212 -20.49 -17.86 -1.11
N ILE A 213 -21.76 -18.13 -1.39
CA ILE A 213 -22.87 -17.23 -1.07
C ILE A 213 -23.88 -17.98 -0.20
N ASN A 214 -24.32 -17.38 0.89
CA ASN A 214 -25.27 -17.95 1.82
C ASN A 214 -26.29 -16.91 2.29
N TRP A 215 -27.36 -17.38 2.90
CA TRP A 215 -28.49 -16.52 3.26
C TRP A 215 -29.20 -16.97 4.52
N ALA A 216 -29.91 -16.03 5.14
CA ALA A 216 -30.83 -16.26 6.25
C ALA A 216 -31.85 -15.13 6.39
N ASP A 217 -32.80 -15.30 7.33
CA ASP A 217 -33.87 -14.32 7.57
C ASP A 217 -33.54 -13.31 8.68
N THR A 218 -32.40 -13.47 9.36
CA THR A 218 -31.88 -12.48 10.32
C THR A 218 -30.38 -12.28 10.14
N SER A 219 -29.88 -11.10 10.53
CA SER A 219 -28.45 -10.76 10.44
C SER A 219 -27.60 -11.77 11.23
N LYS A 220 -27.98 -12.07 12.47
CA LYS A 220 -27.29 -13.06 13.30
C LYS A 220 -27.28 -14.46 12.68
N ALA A 221 -28.43 -14.96 12.21
CA ALA A 221 -28.47 -16.30 11.61
C ALA A 221 -27.62 -16.40 10.34
N CYS A 222 -27.54 -15.32 9.55
CA CYS A 222 -26.68 -15.28 8.38
C CYS A 222 -25.20 -15.27 8.77
N TYR A 223 -24.83 -14.52 9.82
CA TYR A 223 -23.49 -14.54 10.41
C TYR A 223 -23.10 -15.94 10.90
N ASP A 224 -23.95 -16.57 11.72
CA ASP A 224 -23.71 -17.92 12.26
C ASP A 224 -23.53 -18.93 11.10
N ARG A 225 -24.38 -18.85 10.05
CA ARG A 225 -24.26 -19.69 8.86
C ARG A 225 -22.92 -19.51 8.13
N SER A 226 -22.50 -18.27 7.95
CA SER A 226 -21.21 -17.95 7.30
C SER A 226 -20.06 -18.60 8.07
N LEU A 227 -20.08 -18.59 9.41
CA LEU A 227 -19.07 -19.26 10.23
C LEU A 227 -19.12 -20.78 10.12
N ASP A 228 -20.32 -21.38 10.21
CA ASP A 228 -20.50 -22.84 10.11
C ASP A 228 -19.96 -23.41 8.80
N ILE A 229 -20.24 -22.72 7.69
CA ILE A 229 -19.78 -23.12 6.36
C ILE A 229 -18.24 -23.14 6.32
N VAL A 230 -17.61 -22.06 6.80
CA VAL A 230 -16.15 -21.89 6.77
C VAL A 230 -15.48 -22.91 7.68
N ASP A 231 -16.00 -23.09 8.89
CA ASP A 231 -15.41 -23.97 9.90
C ASP A 231 -15.51 -25.45 9.48
N LYS A 232 -16.63 -25.88 8.87
CA LYS A 232 -16.77 -27.24 8.30
C LYS A 232 -15.71 -27.53 7.22
N ALA A 233 -15.51 -26.61 6.27
CA ALA A 233 -14.47 -26.76 5.25
C ALA A 233 -13.07 -26.80 5.86
N ALA A 234 -12.78 -25.89 6.80
CA ALA A 234 -11.47 -25.81 7.44
C ALA A 234 -11.14 -27.08 8.25
N ARG A 235 -12.11 -27.62 9.01
CA ARG A 235 -11.96 -28.91 9.70
C ARG A 235 -11.68 -30.06 8.74
N TYR A 236 -12.41 -30.12 7.63
CA TYR A 236 -12.21 -31.18 6.64
C TYR A 236 -10.81 -31.10 6.04
N ILE A 237 -10.33 -29.89 5.71
CA ILE A 237 -8.96 -29.68 5.22
C ILE A 237 -7.93 -30.09 6.27
N ASP A 238 -8.07 -29.64 7.51
CA ASP A 238 -7.13 -29.94 8.60
C ASP A 238 -7.00 -31.45 8.85
N GLN A 239 -8.10 -32.20 8.77
CA GLN A 239 -8.11 -33.66 8.90
C GLN A 239 -7.33 -34.39 7.79
N HIS A 240 -7.15 -33.75 6.63
CA HIS A 240 -6.47 -34.31 5.46
C HIS A 240 -5.10 -33.67 5.20
N ASP A 241 -4.75 -32.59 5.91
CA ASP A 241 -3.49 -31.88 5.72
C ASP A 241 -2.30 -32.77 6.11
N ARG A 242 -1.37 -32.93 5.17
CA ARG A 242 -0.17 -33.77 5.32
C ARG A 242 1.00 -32.98 5.91
N GLY A 243 0.73 -31.82 6.50
CA GLY A 243 1.72 -30.90 7.07
C GLY A 243 2.79 -30.52 6.05
N LYS A 244 4.06 -30.79 6.38
CA LYS A 244 5.20 -30.51 5.49
C LYS A 244 5.14 -31.25 4.15
N GLN A 245 4.35 -32.33 4.05
CA GLN A 245 4.26 -33.14 2.83
C GLN A 245 3.15 -32.67 1.86
N THR A 246 2.32 -31.70 2.24
CA THR A 246 1.17 -31.27 1.41
C THR A 246 1.60 -30.69 0.07
N PHE A 247 2.71 -29.93 0.03
CA PHE A 247 3.33 -29.45 -1.22
C PHE A 247 4.49 -30.35 -1.70
N GLY A 248 4.30 -31.66 -1.57
CA GLY A 248 5.28 -32.66 -2.02
C GLY A 248 6.55 -32.74 -1.16
N GLY A 249 6.57 -32.09 0.01
CA GLY A 249 7.73 -32.06 0.90
C GLY A 249 8.66 -30.86 0.67
N GLN A 250 9.61 -30.69 1.60
CA GLN A 250 10.61 -29.64 1.55
C GLN A 250 11.70 -29.96 0.50
N LYS A 251 12.04 -28.97 -0.33
CA LYS A 251 13.13 -28.99 -1.32
C LYS A 251 14.34 -28.19 -0.83
N TYR A 252 14.10 -27.03 -0.21
CA TYR A 252 15.13 -26.10 0.25
C TYR A 252 14.96 -25.74 1.73
N GLU A 253 16.03 -25.31 2.39
CA GLU A 253 15.96 -24.71 3.72
C GLU A 253 15.75 -23.19 3.61
N ALA A 254 15.01 -22.63 4.57
CA ALA A 254 14.90 -21.19 4.70
C ALA A 254 16.26 -20.61 5.15
N LEU A 255 16.66 -19.47 4.58
CA LEU A 255 17.85 -18.75 5.05
C LEU A 255 17.60 -18.22 6.47
N GLU A 256 18.65 -18.18 7.29
CA GLU A 256 18.61 -17.52 8.58
C GLU A 256 18.36 -16.02 8.42
N GLU A 257 17.78 -15.38 9.44
CA GLU A 257 17.34 -13.97 9.38
C GLU A 257 18.44 -13.02 8.87
N ARG A 258 19.65 -13.14 9.42
CA ARG A 258 20.78 -12.29 9.03
C ARG A 258 21.21 -12.48 7.57
N GLU A 259 21.19 -13.71 7.07
CA GLU A 259 21.57 -14.01 5.69
C GLU A 259 20.49 -13.54 4.72
N ARG A 260 19.22 -13.76 5.08
CA ARG A 260 18.07 -13.26 4.33
C ARG A 260 18.09 -11.74 4.21
N ASP A 261 18.34 -11.03 5.29
CA ASP A 261 18.43 -9.56 5.28
C ASP A 261 19.58 -9.07 4.41
N ALA A 262 20.72 -9.75 4.42
CA ALA A 262 21.84 -9.42 3.54
C ALA A 262 21.49 -9.63 2.06
N VAL A 263 20.84 -10.76 1.72
CA VAL A 263 20.37 -11.02 0.35
C VAL A 263 19.34 -9.97 -0.07
N LEU A 264 18.33 -9.70 0.77
CA LEU A 264 17.28 -8.71 0.48
C LEU A 264 17.87 -7.30 0.29
N ALA A 265 18.80 -6.88 1.13
CA ALA A 265 19.46 -5.58 1.03
C ALA A 265 20.11 -5.35 -0.34
N GLU A 266 20.75 -6.37 -0.90
CA GLU A 266 21.40 -6.28 -2.21
C GLU A 266 20.45 -6.50 -3.40
N VAL A 267 19.41 -7.32 -3.22
CA VAL A 267 18.50 -7.74 -4.29
C VAL A 267 17.36 -6.74 -4.49
N LEU A 268 16.84 -6.14 -3.42
CA LEU A 268 15.64 -5.30 -3.49
C LEU A 268 15.79 -4.11 -4.44
N PRO A 269 16.86 -3.26 -4.34
CA PRO A 269 17.03 -2.15 -5.27
C PRO A 269 17.15 -2.61 -6.73
N PHE A 270 17.93 -3.67 -6.96
CA PHE A 270 18.12 -4.26 -8.29
C PHE A 270 16.81 -4.76 -8.88
N LEU A 271 16.06 -5.55 -8.10
CA LEU A 271 14.77 -6.10 -8.51
C LEU A 271 13.73 -4.99 -8.73
N ARG A 272 13.69 -3.98 -7.85
CA ARG A 272 12.84 -2.80 -8.02
C ARG A 272 13.10 -2.11 -9.35
N GLY A 273 14.38 -1.93 -9.69
CA GLY A 273 14.80 -1.39 -10.97
C GLY A 273 14.24 -2.17 -12.15
N LEU A 274 14.41 -3.49 -12.14
CA LEU A 274 13.92 -4.38 -13.18
C LEU A 274 12.39 -4.31 -13.34
N VAL A 275 11.61 -4.33 -12.26
CA VAL A 275 10.13 -4.31 -12.35
C VAL A 275 9.57 -2.94 -12.69
N SER A 276 10.32 -1.85 -12.47
CA SER A 276 9.87 -0.46 -12.60
C SER A 276 9.92 0.12 -14.03
N ARG A 277 10.09 -0.71 -15.05
CA ARG A 277 10.22 -0.29 -16.47
C ARG A 277 9.04 0.55 -16.97
N ASP A 278 7.82 0.16 -16.60
CA ASP A 278 6.57 0.81 -17.04
C ASP A 278 6.01 1.79 -15.97
N GLY A 279 6.85 2.17 -14.99
CA GLY A 279 6.51 3.02 -13.87
C GLY A 279 7.09 2.47 -12.56
N LYS A 280 7.52 3.36 -11.67
CA LYS A 280 8.11 2.99 -10.38
C LYS A 280 7.16 2.13 -9.55
N MET A 281 7.73 1.13 -8.87
CA MET A 281 7.01 0.25 -7.96
C MET A 281 7.52 0.39 -6.53
N ILE A 282 6.63 0.15 -5.57
CA ILE A 282 6.91 0.07 -4.14
C ILE A 282 6.79 -1.38 -3.71
N GLY A 283 7.77 -1.85 -2.94
CA GLY A 283 7.89 -3.24 -2.52
C GLY A 283 7.28 -3.54 -1.14
N THR A 284 6.81 -4.77 -0.99
CA THR A 284 6.52 -5.40 0.29
C THR A 284 7.18 -6.79 0.33
N VAL A 285 8.04 -6.99 1.32
CA VAL A 285 8.71 -8.27 1.60
C VAL A 285 7.87 -9.06 2.60
N GLN A 286 7.67 -10.35 2.35
CA GLN A 286 7.00 -11.28 3.24
C GLN A 286 7.72 -12.62 3.32
N TYR A 287 8.00 -13.06 4.54
CA TYR A 287 8.75 -14.29 4.84
C TYR A 287 8.16 -15.04 6.04
N ASP A 288 6.84 -15.06 6.16
CA ASP A 288 6.16 -15.89 7.15
C ASP A 288 6.27 -17.38 6.82
N GLU A 289 5.81 -18.22 7.75
CA GLU A 289 5.86 -19.67 7.61
C GLU A 289 5.10 -20.17 6.38
N THR A 290 3.97 -19.55 6.03
CA THR A 290 3.17 -19.91 4.86
C THR A 290 3.96 -19.75 3.57
N ILE A 291 4.53 -18.57 3.35
CA ILE A 291 5.31 -18.27 2.16
C ILE A 291 6.60 -19.08 2.13
N LEU A 292 7.34 -19.14 3.25
CA LEU A 292 8.58 -19.91 3.32
C LEU A 292 8.35 -21.40 3.08
N ARG A 293 7.26 -21.98 3.60
CA ARG A 293 6.88 -23.37 3.33
C ARG A 293 6.63 -23.57 1.83
N PHE A 294 5.92 -22.66 1.19
CA PHE A 294 5.59 -22.76 -0.22
C PHE A 294 6.81 -22.64 -1.12
N VAL A 295 7.57 -21.54 -1.03
CA VAL A 295 8.71 -21.29 -1.95
C VAL A 295 9.84 -22.31 -1.82
N ASN A 296 9.89 -23.00 -0.68
CA ASN A 296 10.87 -24.06 -0.40
C ASN A 296 10.34 -25.47 -0.67
N SER A 297 9.12 -25.63 -1.19
CA SER A 297 8.51 -26.94 -1.45
C SER A 297 8.91 -27.53 -2.80
N ARG A 298 8.64 -28.83 -2.99
CA ARG A 298 8.87 -29.50 -4.29
C ARG A 298 7.84 -29.09 -5.34
N ASP A 299 6.62 -28.78 -4.93
CA ASP A 299 5.52 -28.41 -5.83
C ASP A 299 5.46 -26.90 -6.16
N ALA A 300 6.31 -26.08 -5.55
CA ALA A 300 6.35 -24.63 -5.73
C ALA A 300 6.34 -24.22 -7.21
N THR A 301 7.14 -24.86 -8.06
CA THR A 301 7.23 -24.55 -9.49
C THR A 301 5.94 -24.86 -10.24
N ARG A 302 5.33 -26.04 -9.98
CA ARG A 302 4.06 -26.44 -10.62
C ARG A 302 2.94 -25.48 -10.22
N LEU A 303 2.78 -25.26 -8.93
CA LEU A 303 1.68 -24.45 -8.38
C LEU A 303 1.85 -22.96 -8.72
N ALA A 304 3.07 -22.43 -8.71
CA ALA A 304 3.34 -21.06 -9.15
C ALA A 304 3.02 -20.86 -10.64
N ASP A 305 3.23 -21.86 -11.50
CA ASP A 305 2.91 -21.74 -12.94
C ASP A 305 1.40 -21.83 -13.22
N LEU A 306 0.65 -22.58 -12.39
CA LEU A 306 -0.82 -22.60 -12.45
C LEU A 306 -1.44 -21.24 -12.12
N GLY A 307 -0.83 -20.47 -11.20
CA GLY A 307 -1.32 -19.16 -10.81
C GLY A 307 -2.45 -19.21 -9.77
N THR A 308 -3.20 -18.12 -9.64
CA THR A 308 -4.27 -18.00 -8.63
C THR A 308 -5.62 -18.48 -9.17
N SER A 309 -6.51 -18.94 -8.29
CA SER A 309 -7.83 -19.47 -8.69
C SER A 309 -8.98 -18.50 -8.47
N CYS A 310 -8.80 -17.43 -7.68
CA CYS A 310 -9.87 -16.50 -7.33
C CYS A 310 -9.84 -15.24 -8.23
N PRO A 311 -10.99 -14.80 -8.78
CA PRO A 311 -11.12 -13.57 -9.59
C PRO A 311 -10.49 -12.32 -8.97
N ASP A 312 -10.67 -12.10 -7.66
CA ASP A 312 -10.17 -10.91 -6.96
C ASP A 312 -8.65 -10.84 -6.91
N HIS A 313 -7.97 -12.00 -7.00
CA HIS A 313 -6.52 -12.06 -6.93
C HIS A 313 -5.87 -11.55 -8.22
N PHE A 314 -6.46 -11.78 -9.40
CA PHE A 314 -5.83 -11.44 -10.68
C PHE A 314 -5.61 -9.94 -10.87
N LEU A 315 -6.52 -9.11 -10.35
CA LEU A 315 -6.43 -7.66 -10.48
C LEU A 315 -5.16 -7.08 -9.84
N ARG A 316 -4.56 -7.79 -8.88
CA ARG A 316 -3.36 -7.36 -8.14
C ARG A 316 -2.16 -8.25 -8.38
N THR A 317 -2.36 -9.57 -8.37
CA THR A 317 -1.29 -10.58 -8.48
C THR A 317 -0.97 -10.99 -9.92
N LYS A 318 -1.76 -10.50 -10.90
CA LYS A 318 -1.75 -10.94 -12.30
C LYS A 318 -2.08 -12.44 -12.42
N ILE A 319 -1.94 -12.99 -13.63
CA ILE A 319 -2.26 -14.40 -13.91
C ILE A 319 -1.41 -15.39 -13.10
N LYS A 320 -0.13 -15.08 -12.86
CA LYS A 320 0.80 -15.92 -12.09
C LYS A 320 1.94 -15.09 -11.47
N PRO A 321 2.57 -15.55 -10.38
CA PRO A 321 3.81 -14.97 -9.86
C PRO A 321 5.02 -15.29 -10.77
N MET A 322 6.16 -14.66 -10.48
CA MET A 322 7.46 -15.11 -10.97
C MET A 322 8.20 -15.86 -9.86
N LEU A 323 8.44 -17.16 -10.04
CA LEU A 323 9.35 -17.95 -9.18
C LEU A 323 10.75 -18.01 -9.79
N VAL A 324 11.76 -17.72 -8.98
CA VAL A 324 13.17 -17.83 -9.38
C VAL A 324 13.68 -19.24 -9.12
N ASP A 325 14.38 -19.81 -10.10
CA ASP A 325 15.05 -21.10 -9.94
C ASP A 325 16.44 -20.93 -9.32
N TRP A 326 16.47 -20.56 -8.03
CA TRP A 326 17.69 -20.32 -7.27
C TRP A 326 17.84 -21.34 -6.14
N ASP A 327 19.09 -21.80 -5.90
CA ASP A 327 19.43 -22.65 -4.76
C ASP A 327 19.95 -21.79 -3.60
N PRO A 328 19.19 -21.66 -2.50
CA PRO A 328 19.57 -20.82 -1.38
C PRO A 328 20.81 -21.31 -0.63
N ALA A 329 21.17 -22.60 -0.72
CA ALA A 329 22.37 -23.12 -0.07
C ALA A 329 23.67 -22.55 -0.65
N SER A 330 23.63 -22.03 -1.88
CA SER A 330 24.79 -21.42 -2.53
C SER A 330 25.11 -20.01 -2.01
N VAL A 331 24.08 -19.27 -1.57
CA VAL A 331 24.12 -17.84 -1.21
C VAL A 331 24.82 -16.97 -2.30
N ASP A 332 24.79 -17.40 -3.57
CA ASP A 332 25.40 -16.67 -4.70
C ASP A 332 24.44 -15.56 -5.19
N ILE A 333 24.56 -14.37 -4.58
CA ILE A 333 23.76 -13.18 -4.93
C ILE A 333 23.96 -12.76 -6.40
N PRO A 334 25.19 -12.73 -6.96
CA PRO A 334 25.36 -12.49 -8.40
C PRO A 334 24.61 -13.47 -9.30
N ALA A 335 24.57 -14.77 -8.96
CA ALA A 335 23.76 -15.74 -9.69
C ALA A 335 22.25 -15.45 -9.56
N LEU A 336 21.78 -15.13 -8.35
CA LEU A 336 20.40 -14.74 -8.10
C LEU A 336 20.00 -13.51 -8.96
N LYS A 337 20.85 -12.48 -9.02
CA LYS A 337 20.60 -11.29 -9.85
C LYS A 337 20.46 -11.64 -11.35
N ARG A 338 21.34 -12.49 -11.89
CA ARG A 338 21.23 -12.97 -13.28
C ARG A 338 19.93 -13.76 -13.53
N GLN A 339 19.52 -14.59 -12.58
CA GLN A 339 18.30 -15.38 -12.68
C GLN A 339 17.04 -14.52 -12.56
N LEU A 340 17.06 -13.48 -11.73
CA LEU A 340 15.98 -12.49 -11.63
C LEU A 340 15.81 -11.72 -12.93
N GLU A 341 16.91 -11.24 -13.52
CA GLU A 341 16.88 -10.54 -14.82
C GLU A 341 16.30 -11.43 -15.93
N ALA A 342 16.83 -12.64 -16.09
CA ALA A 342 16.33 -13.60 -17.07
C ALA A 342 14.86 -14.02 -16.79
N GLY A 343 14.50 -14.17 -15.51
CA GLY A 343 13.15 -14.50 -15.07
C GLY A 343 12.15 -13.42 -15.42
N ILE A 344 12.50 -12.14 -15.24
CA ILE A 344 11.64 -11.00 -15.54
C ILE A 344 11.40 -10.87 -17.05
N GLU A 345 12.44 -11.03 -17.87
CA GLU A 345 12.25 -10.99 -19.33
C GLU A 345 11.38 -12.15 -19.82
N ARG A 346 11.60 -13.37 -19.32
CA ARG A 346 10.73 -14.52 -19.61
C ARG A 346 9.29 -14.26 -19.15
N TYR A 347 9.09 -13.72 -17.95
CA TYR A 347 7.76 -13.38 -17.45
C TYR A 347 7.04 -12.38 -18.38
N ARG A 348 7.74 -11.34 -18.83
CA ARG A 348 7.20 -10.35 -19.76
C ARG A 348 6.79 -10.97 -21.09
N GLU A 349 7.60 -11.90 -21.62
CA GLU A 349 7.29 -12.64 -22.85
C GLU A 349 6.08 -13.56 -22.66
N ASP A 350 6.03 -14.30 -21.56
CA ASP A 350 4.90 -15.16 -21.19
C ASP A 350 3.61 -14.35 -21.08
N TYR A 351 3.66 -13.20 -20.41
CA TYR A 351 2.51 -12.32 -20.19
C TYR A 351 2.02 -11.68 -21.50
N ARG A 352 2.92 -11.24 -22.39
CA ARG A 352 2.57 -10.80 -23.75
C ARG A 352 1.93 -11.91 -24.56
N SER A 353 2.49 -13.12 -24.48
CA SER A 353 1.97 -14.28 -25.21
C SER A 353 0.59 -14.68 -24.70
N TYR A 354 0.36 -14.62 -23.38
CA TYR A 354 -0.94 -14.78 -22.76
C TYR A 354 -1.95 -13.73 -23.27
N TYR A 355 -1.56 -12.46 -23.29
CA TYR A 355 -2.39 -11.38 -23.82
C TYR A 355 -2.76 -11.62 -25.28
N GLU A 356 -1.81 -11.93 -26.16
CA GLU A 356 -2.08 -12.17 -27.58
C GLU A 356 -2.95 -13.40 -27.84
N ARG A 357 -2.86 -14.45 -27.00
CA ARG A 357 -3.70 -15.64 -27.13
C ARG A 357 -5.15 -15.39 -26.72
N CYS A 358 -5.39 -14.55 -25.71
CA CYS A 358 -6.70 -14.38 -25.09
C CYS A 358 -7.44 -13.10 -25.50
N ARG A 359 -6.73 -12.10 -26.04
CA ARG A 359 -7.35 -10.83 -26.44
C ARG A 359 -8.36 -11.02 -27.56
N GLN A 360 -9.38 -10.18 -27.51
CA GLN A 360 -10.37 -9.97 -28.56
C GLN A 360 -10.12 -8.60 -29.20
N ASP A 361 -10.82 -8.31 -30.30
CA ASP A 361 -10.68 -7.03 -31.03
C ASP A 361 -11.01 -5.80 -30.17
N ASN A 362 -11.88 -5.95 -29.16
CA ASN A 362 -12.29 -4.89 -28.25
C ASN A 362 -11.54 -4.89 -26.90
N SER A 363 -10.53 -5.74 -26.71
CA SER A 363 -9.80 -5.81 -25.44
C SER A 363 -8.99 -4.52 -25.16
N PRO A 364 -8.91 -4.06 -23.90
CA PRO A 364 -8.01 -2.96 -23.51
C PRO A 364 -6.55 -3.24 -23.89
N ALA A 365 -5.74 -2.18 -23.94
CA ALA A 365 -4.32 -2.29 -24.21
C ALA A 365 -3.60 -3.14 -23.16
N LEU A 366 -2.54 -3.84 -23.59
CA LEU A 366 -1.67 -4.63 -22.73
C LEU A 366 -1.24 -3.80 -21.49
N ARG A 367 -1.51 -4.36 -20.30
CA ARG A 367 -1.07 -3.78 -19.02
C ARG A 367 0.45 -3.94 -18.85
N PRO A 368 1.09 -3.15 -17.97
CA PRO A 368 2.50 -3.32 -17.61
C PRO A 368 2.86 -4.80 -17.40
N ALA A 369 3.89 -5.27 -18.09
CA ALA A 369 4.19 -6.70 -18.21
C ALA A 369 5.14 -7.22 -17.12
N SER A 370 5.64 -6.34 -16.23
CA SER A 370 6.45 -6.77 -15.09
C SER A 370 5.63 -7.59 -14.08
N PRO A 371 6.23 -8.57 -13.40
CA PRO A 371 5.55 -9.32 -12.35
C PRO A 371 5.24 -8.42 -11.15
N THR A 372 4.09 -8.67 -10.50
CA THR A 372 3.73 -8.01 -9.23
C THR A 372 4.07 -8.88 -8.02
N VAL A 373 4.34 -10.17 -8.21
CA VAL A 373 4.79 -11.10 -7.17
C VAL A 373 6.05 -11.81 -7.64
N CYS A 374 7.12 -11.70 -6.87
CA CYS A 374 8.39 -12.41 -7.08
C CYS A 374 8.64 -13.35 -5.89
N LEU A 375 8.86 -14.63 -6.18
CA LEU A 375 9.12 -15.67 -5.18
C LEU A 375 10.57 -16.13 -5.29
N ILE A 376 11.26 -16.16 -4.15
CA ILE A 376 12.67 -16.50 -4.07
C ILE A 376 12.84 -17.59 -3.00
N PRO A 377 13.24 -18.82 -3.39
CA PRO A 377 13.56 -19.88 -2.44
C PRO A 377 14.55 -19.42 -1.37
N GLY A 378 14.39 -19.91 -0.14
CA GLY A 378 15.16 -19.51 1.03
C GLY A 378 14.86 -18.11 1.58
N VAL A 379 14.29 -17.21 0.79
CA VAL A 379 14.08 -15.80 1.15
C VAL A 379 12.60 -15.50 1.44
N GLY A 380 11.69 -15.88 0.55
CA GLY A 380 10.26 -15.59 0.67
C GLY A 380 9.68 -14.90 -0.57
N MET A 381 8.76 -13.97 -0.35
CA MET A 381 8.02 -13.24 -1.38
C MET A 381 8.35 -11.75 -1.35
N ILE A 382 8.44 -11.16 -2.54
CA ILE A 382 8.49 -9.71 -2.74
C ILE A 382 7.32 -9.34 -3.65
N ALA A 383 6.36 -8.60 -3.10
CA ALA A 383 5.20 -8.08 -3.81
C ALA A 383 5.39 -6.61 -4.18
N TRP A 384 4.87 -6.20 -5.33
CA TRP A 384 5.04 -4.87 -5.90
C TRP A 384 3.69 -4.22 -6.18
N GLY A 385 3.59 -2.91 -5.94
CA GLY A 385 2.42 -2.11 -6.27
C GLY A 385 2.78 -0.64 -6.48
N LYS A 386 1.82 0.21 -6.86
CA LYS A 386 2.05 1.64 -7.05
C LYS A 386 2.34 2.36 -5.72
N ASN A 387 1.85 1.80 -4.62
CA ASN A 387 2.09 2.32 -3.29
C ASN A 387 2.16 1.18 -2.28
N LYS A 388 2.54 1.52 -1.04
CA LYS A 388 2.68 0.55 0.04
C LYS A 388 1.39 -0.27 0.26
N SER A 389 0.22 0.37 0.29
CA SER A 389 -1.07 -0.33 0.44
C SER A 389 -1.27 -1.39 -0.64
N GLU A 390 -1.07 -1.02 -1.91
CA GLU A 390 -1.25 -1.94 -3.03
C GLU A 390 -0.24 -3.10 -3.00
N SER A 391 1.02 -2.84 -2.67
CA SER A 391 2.04 -3.89 -2.53
C SER A 391 1.72 -4.85 -1.37
N ARG A 392 1.15 -4.36 -0.26
CA ARG A 392 0.71 -5.19 0.87
C ARG A 392 -0.52 -6.00 0.50
N VAL A 393 -1.52 -5.41 -0.15
CA VAL A 393 -2.69 -6.17 -0.64
C VAL A 393 -2.27 -7.25 -1.64
N THR A 394 -1.31 -6.95 -2.51
CA THR A 394 -0.76 -7.93 -3.47
C THR A 394 -0.09 -9.11 -2.74
N ALA A 395 0.72 -8.83 -1.71
CA ALA A 395 1.32 -9.86 -0.87
C ALA A 395 0.24 -10.69 -0.13
N GLU A 396 -0.75 -10.03 0.44
CA GLU A 396 -1.86 -10.67 1.16
C GLU A 396 -2.64 -11.62 0.25
N PHE A 397 -3.03 -11.16 -0.94
CA PHE A 397 -3.77 -11.99 -1.90
C PHE A 397 -2.98 -13.21 -2.34
N TYR A 398 -1.68 -13.06 -2.59
CA TYR A 398 -0.86 -14.20 -2.97
C TYR A 398 -0.62 -15.17 -1.80
N ASN A 399 -0.54 -14.66 -0.56
CA ASN A 399 -0.51 -15.52 0.63
C ASN A 399 -1.82 -16.33 0.76
N CYS A 400 -2.97 -15.71 0.56
CA CYS A 400 -4.26 -16.40 0.50
C CYS A 400 -4.29 -17.45 -0.62
N ALA A 401 -3.77 -17.13 -1.81
CA ALA A 401 -3.66 -18.10 -2.89
C ALA A 401 -2.81 -19.33 -2.51
N VAL A 402 -1.70 -19.13 -1.78
CA VAL A 402 -0.87 -20.24 -1.27
C VAL A 402 -1.65 -21.11 -0.28
N GLU A 403 -2.43 -20.53 0.64
CA GLU A 403 -3.26 -21.32 1.56
C GLU A 403 -4.40 -22.04 0.86
N VAL A 404 -5.01 -21.43 -0.17
CA VAL A 404 -5.99 -22.09 -1.04
C VAL A 404 -5.37 -23.29 -1.77
N MET A 405 -4.18 -23.12 -2.35
CA MET A 405 -3.44 -24.21 -2.99
C MET A 405 -3.15 -25.32 -1.98
N ARG A 406 -2.74 -24.98 -0.75
CA ARG A 406 -2.49 -25.99 0.31
C ARG A 406 -3.75 -26.75 0.65
N GLY A 407 -4.85 -26.04 0.89
CA GLY A 407 -6.12 -26.65 1.25
C GLY A 407 -6.62 -27.59 0.15
N ALA A 408 -6.52 -27.16 -1.12
CA ALA A 408 -6.89 -27.98 -2.26
C ALA A 408 -5.99 -29.22 -2.37
N GLU A 409 -4.66 -29.06 -2.30
CA GLU A 409 -3.68 -30.16 -2.38
C GLU A 409 -3.71 -31.10 -1.14
N ALA A 410 -4.36 -30.69 -0.06
CA ALA A 410 -4.62 -31.56 1.10
C ALA A 410 -5.77 -32.54 0.83
N ILE A 411 -6.83 -32.08 0.16
CA ILE A 411 -8.09 -32.84 -0.02
C ILE A 411 -8.27 -33.41 -1.43
N SER A 412 -7.59 -32.86 -2.44
CA SER A 412 -7.66 -33.23 -3.86
C SER A 412 -6.51 -32.60 -4.67
N GLU A 413 -6.70 -32.36 -5.97
CA GLU A 413 -5.79 -31.64 -6.87
C GLU A 413 -6.27 -30.20 -7.09
N TYR A 414 -5.35 -29.23 -6.94
CA TYR A 414 -5.62 -27.82 -7.19
C TYR A 414 -5.77 -27.53 -8.69
N VAL A 415 -6.83 -26.79 -9.04
CA VAL A 415 -7.11 -26.33 -10.40
C VAL A 415 -7.25 -24.80 -10.41
N ALA A 416 -6.46 -24.15 -11.26
CA ALA A 416 -6.58 -22.72 -11.52
C ALA A 416 -7.68 -22.43 -12.55
N LEU A 417 -8.10 -21.17 -12.63
CA LEU A 417 -9.08 -20.77 -13.65
C LEU A 417 -8.51 -20.89 -15.06
N PRO A 418 -9.34 -21.24 -16.07
CA PRO A 418 -8.90 -21.21 -17.46
C PRO A 418 -8.35 -19.83 -17.83
N GLN A 419 -7.26 -19.78 -18.60
CA GLN A 419 -6.59 -18.53 -18.96
C GLN A 419 -7.53 -17.50 -19.59
N GLN A 420 -8.47 -17.95 -20.43
CA GLN A 420 -9.45 -17.03 -21.04
C GLN A 420 -10.34 -16.36 -19.99
N GLU A 421 -10.77 -17.09 -18.95
CA GLU A 421 -11.60 -16.51 -17.89
C GLU A 421 -10.82 -15.54 -17.02
N ALA A 422 -9.58 -15.89 -16.68
CA ALA A 422 -8.69 -14.97 -15.98
C ALA A 422 -8.41 -13.70 -16.81
N PHE A 423 -8.30 -13.82 -18.14
CA PHE A 423 -8.14 -12.69 -19.05
C PHE A 423 -9.38 -11.81 -19.09
N ASP A 424 -10.56 -12.42 -19.22
CA ASP A 424 -11.84 -11.71 -19.26
C ASP A 424 -12.10 -10.93 -17.96
N ILE A 425 -11.54 -11.38 -16.82
CA ILE A 425 -11.56 -10.67 -15.53
C ILE A 425 -10.50 -9.56 -15.51
N GLU A 426 -9.24 -9.87 -15.85
CA GLU A 426 -8.14 -8.92 -15.76
C GLU A 426 -8.34 -7.74 -16.72
N TYR A 427 -8.79 -7.99 -17.95
CA TYR A 427 -8.95 -7.01 -19.03
C TYR A 427 -10.40 -6.57 -19.22
N TRP A 428 -11.21 -6.68 -18.17
CA TRP A 428 -12.61 -6.34 -18.26
C TRP A 428 -12.87 -4.85 -18.50
N LEU A 429 -13.71 -4.53 -19.48
CA LEU A 429 -14.01 -3.14 -19.89
C LEU A 429 -14.63 -2.28 -18.78
N LEU A 430 -15.44 -2.86 -17.89
CA LEU A 430 -15.99 -2.10 -16.76
C LEU A 430 -14.90 -1.69 -15.77
N GLU A 431 -13.88 -2.53 -15.58
CA GLU A 431 -12.75 -2.21 -14.72
C GLU A 431 -11.85 -1.14 -15.37
N GLU A 432 -11.63 -1.23 -16.68
CA GLU A 432 -10.91 -0.20 -17.45
C GLU A 432 -11.60 1.17 -17.35
N ALA A 433 -12.94 1.20 -17.44
CA ALA A 433 -13.71 2.42 -17.27
C ALA A 433 -13.57 3.05 -15.88
N LYS A 434 -13.35 2.24 -14.82
CA LYS A 434 -13.04 2.76 -13.48
C LYS A 434 -11.65 3.37 -13.44
N LEU A 435 -10.65 2.68 -14.01
CA LEU A 435 -9.27 3.16 -14.06
C LEU A 435 -9.14 4.50 -14.79
N LEU A 436 -9.84 4.66 -15.92
CA LEU A 436 -9.86 5.90 -16.71
C LEU A 436 -10.51 7.09 -15.99
N ARG A 437 -11.36 6.85 -14.98
CA ARG A 437 -12.01 7.88 -14.16
C ARG A 437 -11.19 8.29 -12.93
N MET A 438 -10.09 7.59 -12.63
CA MET A 438 -9.24 7.93 -11.49
C MET A 438 -8.53 9.27 -11.75
N PRO A 439 -8.34 10.10 -10.70
CA PRO A 439 -7.55 11.31 -10.84
C PRO A 439 -6.11 10.97 -11.24
N PRO A 440 -5.41 11.90 -11.93
CA PRO A 440 -4.00 11.72 -12.25
C PRO A 440 -3.17 11.53 -10.98
N GLU A 441 -2.08 10.77 -11.10
CA GLU A 441 -1.18 10.53 -9.98
C GLU A 441 -0.52 11.83 -9.50
N GLN A 442 -0.27 11.90 -8.20
CA GLN A 442 0.42 13.03 -7.58
C GLN A 442 1.90 13.07 -8.02
N ALA A 443 2.55 14.24 -7.90
CA ALA A 443 3.88 14.46 -8.48
C ALA A 443 5.00 13.56 -7.92
N LEU A 444 4.88 13.11 -6.68
CA LEU A 444 5.81 12.19 -6.02
C LEU A 444 5.19 10.81 -5.77
N ALA A 445 4.06 10.50 -6.44
CA ALA A 445 3.49 9.17 -6.34
C ALA A 445 4.54 8.13 -6.75
N ARG A 446 4.63 7.05 -5.97
CA ARG A 446 5.56 5.92 -6.19
C ARG A 446 7.04 6.24 -5.94
N ASP A 447 7.36 7.43 -5.42
CA ASP A 447 8.72 7.77 -5.01
C ASP A 447 8.96 7.45 -3.53
N VAL A 448 10.11 6.86 -3.24
CA VAL A 448 10.66 6.71 -1.89
C VAL A 448 11.60 7.88 -1.59
N VAL A 449 11.22 8.72 -0.62
CA VAL A 449 11.92 9.93 -0.23
C VAL A 449 12.48 9.78 1.18
N VAL A 450 13.80 9.81 1.32
CA VAL A 450 14.48 9.84 2.62
C VAL A 450 14.76 11.29 3.00
N VAL A 451 14.20 11.75 4.12
CA VAL A 451 14.46 13.09 4.66
C VAL A 451 15.32 12.95 5.91
N VAL A 452 16.57 13.41 5.83
CA VAL A 452 17.56 13.32 6.90
C VAL A 452 17.61 14.64 7.68
N GLY A 453 17.37 14.57 8.99
CA GLY A 453 17.07 15.73 9.84
C GLY A 453 15.57 16.01 9.92
N ALA A 454 14.71 14.98 9.77
CA ALA A 454 13.26 15.11 9.71
C ALA A 454 12.56 15.35 11.07
N GLY A 455 13.32 15.38 12.18
CA GLY A 455 12.76 15.50 13.51
C GLY A 455 12.17 16.88 13.84
N ASP A 456 12.69 17.95 13.24
CA ASP A 456 12.24 19.32 13.52
C ASP A 456 12.40 20.27 12.32
N GLY A 457 11.97 21.52 12.52
CA GLY A 457 12.18 22.63 11.58
C GLY A 457 11.93 22.31 10.11
N ILE A 458 12.93 22.62 9.27
CA ILE A 458 12.88 22.46 7.80
C ILE A 458 12.68 20.99 7.41
N GLY A 459 13.32 20.05 8.11
CA GLY A 459 13.21 18.63 7.76
C GLY A 459 11.83 18.07 8.02
N ARG A 460 11.23 18.40 9.18
CA ARG A 460 9.84 18.03 9.49
C ARG A 460 8.87 18.63 8.46
N ALA A 461 8.99 19.92 8.15
CA ALA A 461 8.17 20.58 7.14
C ALA A 461 8.33 19.93 5.75
N THR A 462 9.56 19.57 5.39
CA THR A 462 9.87 18.90 4.12
C THR A 462 9.25 17.51 4.05
N ALA A 463 9.36 16.70 5.10
CA ALA A 463 8.76 15.36 5.17
C ALA A 463 7.24 15.42 5.00
N LEU A 464 6.56 16.34 5.71
CA LEU A 464 5.13 16.57 5.56
C LEU A 464 4.77 17.05 4.14
N ARG A 465 5.58 17.93 3.56
CA ARG A 465 5.33 18.51 2.23
C ARG A 465 5.43 17.47 1.11
N VAL A 466 6.46 16.62 1.13
CA VAL A 466 6.63 15.57 0.10
C VAL A 466 5.62 14.44 0.28
N ALA A 467 5.24 14.13 1.53
CA ALA A 467 4.17 13.16 1.80
C ALA A 467 2.84 13.58 1.15
N LYS A 468 2.48 14.87 1.21
CA LYS A 468 1.26 15.41 0.56
C LYS A 468 1.20 15.13 -0.94
N GLU A 469 2.34 14.97 -1.61
CA GLU A 469 2.44 14.69 -3.05
C GLU A 469 2.57 13.20 -3.39
N GLY A 470 2.29 12.31 -2.43
CA GLY A 470 2.19 10.87 -2.70
C GLY A 470 3.45 10.07 -2.43
N ALA A 471 4.50 10.70 -1.88
CA ALA A 471 5.74 10.03 -1.55
C ALA A 471 5.59 9.03 -0.40
N HIS A 472 6.38 7.96 -0.44
CA HIS A 472 6.70 7.10 0.69
C HIS A 472 7.89 7.71 1.43
N VAL A 473 7.70 8.12 2.68
CA VAL A 473 8.65 9.00 3.38
C VAL A 473 9.37 8.27 4.51
N VAL A 474 10.70 8.26 4.44
CA VAL A 474 11.55 7.87 5.58
C VAL A 474 11.97 9.13 6.31
N CYS A 475 11.42 9.33 7.50
CA CYS A 475 11.82 10.36 8.44
C CYS A 475 13.07 9.87 9.19
N ALA A 476 14.24 10.39 8.83
CA ALA A 476 15.50 10.00 9.45
C ALA A 476 16.04 11.14 10.31
N ASP A 477 16.46 10.86 11.54
CA ASP A 477 17.06 11.85 12.44
C ASP A 477 18.00 11.19 13.45
N LEU A 478 18.92 11.96 14.03
CA LEU A 478 19.73 11.48 15.15
C LEU A 478 18.84 11.21 16.38
N ASN A 479 17.79 12.01 16.55
CA ASN A 479 16.75 11.81 17.55
C ASN A 479 15.58 11.02 16.95
N LEU A 480 15.59 9.70 17.16
CA LEU A 480 14.55 8.80 16.68
C LEU A 480 13.14 9.18 17.13
N GLU A 481 12.99 9.71 18.34
CA GLU A 481 11.66 10.05 18.88
C GLU A 481 11.03 11.21 18.12
N ARG A 482 11.83 12.22 17.75
CA ARG A 482 11.34 13.32 16.90
C ARG A 482 11.02 12.85 15.49
N ALA A 483 11.84 11.96 14.92
CA ALA A 483 11.55 11.35 13.63
C ALA A 483 10.22 10.57 13.66
N ARG A 484 9.94 9.83 14.75
CA ARG A 484 8.67 9.12 14.98
C ARG A 484 7.48 10.06 15.00
N GLN A 485 7.55 11.16 15.75
CA GLN A 485 6.48 12.16 15.78
C GLN A 485 6.16 12.73 14.38
N THR A 486 7.18 12.95 13.56
CA THR A 486 6.98 13.39 12.16
C THR A 486 6.32 12.29 11.33
N ALA A 487 6.80 11.04 11.41
CA ALA A 487 6.19 9.93 10.70
C ALA A 487 4.73 9.69 11.14
N GLU A 488 4.44 9.72 12.44
CA GLU A 488 3.09 9.59 13.00
C GLU A 488 2.16 10.71 12.52
N ALA A 489 2.64 11.94 12.40
CA ALA A 489 1.85 13.04 11.82
C ALA A 489 1.49 12.76 10.35
N ILE A 490 2.41 12.22 9.56
CA ILE A 490 2.13 11.79 8.18
C ILE A 490 1.10 10.65 8.19
N MET A 491 1.26 9.67 9.07
CA MET A 491 0.36 8.53 9.19
C MET A 491 -1.05 8.93 9.65
N ALA A 492 -1.18 9.94 10.51
CA ALA A 492 -2.46 10.47 10.94
C ALA A 492 -3.24 11.14 9.79
N GLU A 493 -2.54 11.80 8.86
CA GLU A 493 -3.16 12.43 7.68
C GLU A 493 -3.42 11.42 6.56
N ARG A 494 -2.50 10.47 6.34
CA ARG A 494 -2.50 9.57 5.17
C ARG A 494 -3.09 8.18 5.46
N GLY A 495 -3.22 7.82 6.73
CA GLY A 495 -3.59 6.49 7.20
C GLY A 495 -2.47 5.45 7.01
N GLN A 496 -2.65 4.29 7.64
CA GLN A 496 -1.79 3.10 7.44
C GLN A 496 -1.88 2.53 6.02
N GLY A 497 -2.95 2.87 5.29
CA GLY A 497 -3.33 2.17 4.08
C GLY A 497 -4.05 0.86 4.36
N ILE A 498 -4.52 0.21 3.30
CA ILE A 498 -5.13 -1.12 3.33
C ILE A 498 -4.08 -2.22 3.12
N GLY A 499 -4.46 -3.46 3.43
CA GLY A 499 -3.57 -4.62 3.44
C GLY A 499 -2.74 -4.69 4.72
N VAL A 500 -2.60 -5.89 5.29
CA VAL A 500 -1.87 -6.09 6.56
C VAL A 500 -0.55 -6.84 6.40
N ALA A 501 -0.33 -7.44 5.23
CA ALA A 501 0.86 -8.20 4.87
C ALA A 501 2.19 -7.42 4.99
N GLY A 502 3.27 -8.19 5.01
CA GLY A 502 4.65 -7.73 5.18
C GLY A 502 5.34 -8.38 6.38
N SER A 503 6.67 -8.38 6.39
CA SER A 503 7.49 -8.87 7.50
C SER A 503 8.56 -7.84 7.88
N GLY A 504 8.91 -7.78 9.18
CA GLY A 504 9.87 -6.80 9.69
C GLY A 504 9.48 -5.36 9.36
N LEU A 505 10.45 -4.58 8.87
CA LEU A 505 10.24 -3.18 8.47
C LEU A 505 9.24 -3.02 7.30
N SER A 506 9.02 -4.07 6.51
CA SER A 506 8.09 -4.03 5.39
C SER A 506 6.60 -3.99 5.82
N THR A 507 6.30 -4.09 7.10
CA THR A 507 4.93 -3.89 7.64
C THR A 507 4.52 -2.42 7.73
N CYS A 508 5.44 -1.49 7.47
CA CYS A 508 5.20 -0.05 7.56
C CYS A 508 4.10 0.44 6.59
N GLY A 509 3.58 1.63 6.88
CA GLY A 509 2.67 2.35 5.98
C GLY A 509 3.44 3.30 5.05
N PRO A 510 2.81 4.40 4.60
CA PRO A 510 3.47 5.39 3.74
C PRO A 510 4.59 6.20 4.41
N ALA A 511 4.78 6.10 5.73
CA ALA A 511 5.90 6.72 6.43
C ALA A 511 6.58 5.77 7.42
N LEU A 512 7.90 5.94 7.59
CA LEU A 512 8.74 5.18 8.53
C LEU A 512 9.73 6.14 9.22
N ALA A 513 9.99 5.91 10.51
CA ALA A 513 10.99 6.67 11.27
C ALA A 513 12.24 5.81 11.53
N LEU A 514 13.42 6.34 11.24
CA LEU A 514 14.71 5.67 11.44
C LEU A 514 15.72 6.59 12.13
N ALA A 515 16.61 6.00 12.94
CA ALA A 515 17.69 6.73 13.58
C ALA A 515 18.91 6.78 12.65
N VAL A 516 19.57 7.93 12.55
CA VAL A 516 20.81 8.04 11.77
C VAL A 516 21.78 9.07 12.36
N ASP A 517 23.04 8.67 12.50
CA ASP A 517 24.18 9.58 12.65
C ASP A 517 24.90 9.70 11.31
N ILE A 518 24.69 10.80 10.60
CA ILE A 518 25.28 11.00 9.28
C ILE A 518 26.81 11.12 9.30
N THR A 519 27.44 11.35 10.45
CA THR A 519 28.91 11.41 10.55
C THR A 519 29.56 10.02 10.47
N ARG A 520 28.73 8.96 10.52
CA ARG A 520 29.10 7.55 10.53
C ARG A 520 28.57 6.82 9.30
N ARG A 521 29.47 6.27 8.50
CA ARG A 521 29.14 5.56 7.25
C ARG A 521 28.28 4.32 7.49
N ASP A 522 28.61 3.52 8.50
CA ASP A 522 27.86 2.34 8.91
C ASP A 522 26.42 2.69 9.33
N SER A 523 26.22 3.83 9.99
CA SER A 523 24.87 4.31 10.37
C SER A 523 24.04 4.69 9.15
N VAL A 524 24.63 5.33 8.15
CA VAL A 524 23.95 5.73 6.91
C VAL A 524 23.64 4.51 6.03
N GLU A 525 24.56 3.55 5.95
CA GLU A 525 24.34 2.29 5.23
C GLU A 525 23.20 1.48 5.87
N ALA A 526 23.11 1.45 7.21
CA ALA A 526 21.97 0.85 7.91
C ALA A 526 20.65 1.56 7.59
N LEU A 527 20.62 2.91 7.61
CA LEU A 527 19.43 3.69 7.23
C LEU A 527 18.91 3.29 5.84
N PHE A 528 19.82 3.19 4.87
CA PHE A 528 19.43 2.89 3.50
C PHE A 528 19.07 1.41 3.29
N ARG A 529 19.75 0.48 3.95
CA ARG A 529 19.35 -0.93 3.99
C ARG A 529 17.92 -1.06 4.51
N ASP A 530 17.64 -0.44 5.64
CA ASP A 530 16.34 -0.51 6.32
C ASP A 530 15.24 0.15 5.47
N THR A 531 15.58 1.22 4.73
CA THR A 531 14.70 1.82 3.72
C THR A 531 14.39 0.85 2.56
N CYS A 532 15.40 0.12 2.08
CA CYS A 532 15.21 -0.88 1.03
C CYS A 532 14.34 -2.03 1.51
N LEU A 533 14.52 -2.53 2.74
CA LEU A 533 13.65 -3.54 3.33
C LEU A 533 12.20 -3.06 3.46
N ALA A 534 11.99 -1.78 3.74
CA ALA A 534 10.66 -1.19 3.88
C ALA A 534 9.94 -0.98 2.54
N TYR A 535 10.62 -0.49 1.50
CA TYR A 535 9.98 0.00 0.26
C TYR A 535 10.58 -0.54 -1.05
N GLY A 536 11.66 -1.29 -0.99
CA GLY A 536 12.35 -1.90 -2.13
C GLY A 536 13.48 -1.06 -2.74
N GLY A 537 13.67 0.21 -2.35
CA GLY A 537 14.72 1.08 -2.91
C GLY A 537 14.59 2.53 -2.47
N ILE A 538 15.33 3.44 -3.12
CA ILE A 538 15.37 4.87 -2.78
C ILE A 538 15.37 5.71 -4.05
N ASP A 539 14.49 6.70 -4.13
CA ASP A 539 14.48 7.63 -5.27
C ASP A 539 15.16 8.95 -4.93
N LYS A 540 14.83 9.51 -3.77
CA LYS A 540 15.17 10.89 -3.43
C LYS A 540 15.73 10.94 -2.02
N VAL A 541 16.79 11.71 -1.83
CA VAL A 541 17.37 11.97 -0.50
C VAL A 541 17.47 13.47 -0.29
N ILE A 542 16.91 13.96 0.83
CA ILE A 542 16.95 15.38 1.20
C ILE A 542 17.65 15.47 2.55
N VAL A 543 18.81 16.11 2.59
CA VAL A 543 19.61 16.30 3.81
C VAL A 543 19.37 17.69 4.36
N THR A 544 18.53 17.80 5.38
CA THR A 544 18.29 19.04 6.14
C THR A 544 19.13 19.13 7.40
N ALA A 545 19.68 18.00 7.87
CA ALA A 545 20.57 17.94 9.01
C ALA A 545 21.78 18.89 8.84
N GLY A 546 22.04 19.69 9.87
CA GLY A 546 23.16 20.62 9.93
C GLY A 546 23.28 21.23 11.32
N VAL A 547 24.48 21.71 11.65
CA VAL A 547 24.77 22.29 12.97
C VAL A 547 25.44 23.65 12.84
N PHE A 548 25.04 24.56 13.73
CA PHE A 548 25.70 25.83 13.97
C PHE A 548 26.17 25.87 15.42
N MET A 549 27.49 25.88 15.64
CA MET A 549 28.08 25.99 16.97
C MET A 549 28.50 27.45 17.21
N ALA A 550 27.80 28.16 18.10
CA ALA A 550 28.18 29.53 18.42
C ALA A 550 29.37 29.54 19.40
N PRO A 551 30.33 30.48 19.26
CA PRO A 551 31.44 30.60 20.20
C PRO A 551 30.95 30.71 21.65
N GLY A 552 31.48 29.86 22.54
CA GLY A 552 31.16 29.85 23.97
C GLY A 552 29.86 29.14 24.36
N GLN A 553 29.04 28.66 23.42
CA GLN A 553 27.72 28.08 23.70
C GLN A 553 27.78 26.69 24.39
N SER A 554 28.87 25.96 24.24
CA SER A 554 29.01 24.57 24.71
C SER A 554 30.21 24.32 25.61
N GLY A 555 30.96 25.37 25.99
CA GLY A 555 32.25 25.21 26.69
C GLY A 555 33.34 24.49 25.88
N MET A 556 33.07 24.21 24.60
CA MET A 556 34.01 23.58 23.67
C MET A 556 35.06 24.59 23.18
N SER A 557 36.23 24.08 22.80
CA SER A 557 37.24 24.89 22.11
C SER A 557 36.78 25.27 20.70
N ASP A 558 37.35 26.36 20.17
CA ASP A 558 37.09 26.79 18.79
C ASP A 558 37.43 25.71 17.76
N GLU A 559 38.50 24.93 18.01
CA GLU A 559 38.90 23.79 17.18
C GLU A 559 37.83 22.68 17.18
N ALA A 560 37.33 22.28 18.35
CA ALA A 560 36.28 21.27 18.44
C ALA A 560 34.97 21.72 17.78
N MET A 561 34.60 23.00 17.91
CA MET A 561 33.44 23.56 17.19
C MET A 561 33.65 23.55 15.68
N PHE A 562 34.87 23.80 15.21
CA PHE A 562 35.23 23.73 13.79
C PHE A 562 35.11 22.30 13.25
N ASP A 563 35.67 21.32 13.97
CA ASP A 563 35.63 19.91 13.60
C ASP A 563 34.20 19.37 13.51
N ILE A 564 33.36 19.66 14.51
CA ILE A 564 31.95 19.26 14.51
C ILE A 564 31.19 19.88 13.32
N SER A 565 31.44 21.16 13.04
CA SER A 565 30.78 21.86 11.92
C SER A 565 31.10 21.19 10.58
N TYR A 566 32.37 20.83 10.35
CA TYR A 566 32.78 20.12 9.12
C TYR A 566 32.33 18.66 9.10
N ALA A 567 32.38 17.97 10.23
CA ALA A 567 31.96 16.58 10.35
C ALA A 567 30.48 16.40 9.95
N VAL A 568 29.61 17.30 10.40
CA VAL A 568 28.18 17.23 10.08
C VAL A 568 27.86 17.89 8.74
N ASN A 569 28.21 19.16 8.55
CA ASN A 569 27.72 19.95 7.41
C ASN A 569 28.36 19.58 6.07
N VAL A 570 29.53 18.91 6.09
CA VAL A 570 30.28 18.54 4.88
C VAL A 570 30.45 17.03 4.79
N LYS A 571 31.17 16.43 5.74
CA LYS A 571 31.48 14.99 5.71
C LYS A 571 30.21 14.15 5.80
N GLY A 572 29.25 14.52 6.65
CA GLY A 572 27.99 13.81 6.76
C GLY A 572 27.18 13.80 5.47
N ALA A 573 27.03 14.95 4.81
CA ALA A 573 26.36 15.05 3.52
C ALA A 573 27.07 14.23 2.42
N TRP A 574 28.40 14.21 2.41
CA TRP A 574 29.20 13.38 1.51
C TRP A 574 28.97 11.87 1.75
N ILE A 575 28.96 11.42 3.00
CA ILE A 575 28.66 10.03 3.35
C ILE A 575 27.27 9.65 2.84
N VAL A 576 26.25 10.47 3.11
CA VAL A 576 24.88 10.25 2.65
C VAL A 576 24.82 10.12 1.13
N GLY A 577 25.40 11.06 0.38
CA GLY A 577 25.38 11.04 -1.08
C GLY A 577 26.09 9.82 -1.67
N THR A 578 27.29 9.49 -1.17
CA THR A 578 28.08 8.36 -1.68
C THR A 578 27.51 6.99 -1.29
N SER A 579 26.90 6.86 -0.11
CA SER A 579 26.24 5.60 0.28
C SER A 579 24.95 5.36 -0.51
N ALA A 580 24.21 6.41 -0.89
CA ALA A 580 23.03 6.27 -1.75
C ALA A 580 23.37 5.90 -3.20
N ALA A 581 24.57 6.25 -3.67
CA ALA A 581 25.05 5.98 -5.04
C ALA A 581 24.91 4.50 -5.44
N ALA A 582 25.30 3.58 -4.55
CA ALA A 582 25.22 2.14 -4.81
C ALA A 582 23.78 1.65 -5.03
N ILE A 583 22.80 2.27 -4.37
CA ILE A 583 21.38 1.91 -4.49
C ILE A 583 20.81 2.47 -5.79
N TRP A 584 21.11 3.73 -6.11
CA TRP A 584 20.72 4.32 -7.39
C TRP A 584 21.30 3.57 -8.58
N ASP A 585 22.56 3.14 -8.49
CA ASP A 585 23.20 2.30 -9.50
C ASP A 585 22.57 0.90 -9.58
N ALA A 586 22.30 0.26 -8.44
CA ALA A 586 21.64 -1.05 -8.46
C ALA A 586 20.25 -1.00 -9.11
N GLN A 587 19.44 0.03 -8.83
CA GLN A 587 18.08 0.15 -9.35
C GLN A 587 18.01 0.75 -10.77
N GLN A 588 19.03 1.49 -11.22
CA GLN A 588 19.03 2.21 -12.52
C GLN A 588 17.79 3.12 -12.74
N LEU A 589 17.25 3.68 -11.66
CA LEU A 589 16.14 4.63 -11.69
C LEU A 589 16.65 6.04 -11.39
N ARG A 590 16.10 7.03 -12.08
CA ARG A 590 16.45 8.45 -11.88
C ARG A 590 16.20 8.86 -10.43
N GLY A 591 17.21 9.50 -9.83
CA GLY A 591 17.17 9.98 -8.46
C GLY A 591 17.39 11.49 -8.31
N ALA A 592 17.23 11.97 -7.08
CA ALA A 592 17.61 13.34 -6.72
C ALA A 592 18.21 13.39 -5.30
N LEU A 593 19.24 14.23 -5.14
CA LEU A 593 19.86 14.55 -3.87
C LEU A 593 19.77 16.06 -3.62
N VAL A 594 19.19 16.45 -2.49
CA VAL A 594 19.14 17.85 -2.05
C VAL A 594 19.96 18.00 -0.79
N LEU A 595 20.93 18.91 -0.80
CA LEU A 595 21.75 19.22 0.37
C LEU A 595 21.42 20.61 0.90
N THR A 596 21.05 20.72 2.17
CA THR A 596 20.80 22.01 2.81
C THR A 596 22.12 22.68 3.18
N THR A 597 22.43 23.74 2.46
CA THR A 597 23.60 24.60 2.60
C THR A 597 23.23 25.84 3.45
N SER A 598 23.59 27.05 3.04
CA SER A 598 23.14 28.31 3.64
C SER A 598 23.57 29.49 2.78
N VAL A 599 22.84 30.60 2.81
CA VAL A 599 23.31 31.89 2.26
C VAL A 599 24.61 32.38 2.90
N ASN A 600 24.92 31.94 4.12
CA ASN A 600 26.20 32.22 4.77
C ASN A 600 27.42 31.61 4.04
N ALA A 601 27.19 30.71 3.09
CA ALA A 601 28.24 30.26 2.17
C ALA A 601 28.75 31.40 1.25
N ALA A 602 27.93 32.42 1.01
CA ALA A 602 28.27 33.61 0.23
C ALA A 602 28.48 34.85 1.12
N VAL A 603 27.85 34.89 2.30
CA VAL A 603 27.86 36.04 3.21
C VAL A 603 28.66 35.74 4.48
N ALA A 604 29.79 36.43 4.67
CA ALA A 604 30.61 36.31 5.87
C ALA A 604 30.09 37.18 7.03
N LYS A 605 30.06 36.64 8.25
CA LYS A 605 29.68 37.37 9.48
C LYS A 605 30.65 37.09 10.62
N ARG A 606 30.76 38.03 11.57
CA ARG A 606 31.56 37.84 12.79
C ARG A 606 30.87 36.78 13.68
N GLY A 607 31.65 35.77 14.10
CA GLY A 607 31.20 34.73 15.04
C GLY A 607 30.64 33.47 14.39
N SER A 608 30.74 33.32 13.06
CA SER A 608 30.24 32.16 12.31
C SER A 608 31.31 31.47 11.46
N LEU A 609 32.61 31.69 11.74
CA LEU A 609 33.72 31.23 10.92
C LEU A 609 33.64 29.74 10.55
N ALA A 610 33.51 28.85 11.52
CA ALA A 610 33.40 27.40 11.30
C ALA A 610 32.17 27.03 10.45
N TYR A 611 31.02 27.66 10.73
CA TYR A 611 29.79 27.40 10.02
C TYR A 611 29.83 27.90 8.57
N ASP A 612 30.19 29.17 8.35
CA ASP A 612 30.21 29.81 7.05
C ASP A 612 31.17 29.08 6.10
N THR A 613 32.37 28.73 6.59
CA THR A 613 33.35 27.95 5.81
C THR A 613 32.84 26.53 5.52
N SER A 614 32.21 25.85 6.48
CA SER A 614 31.61 24.53 6.24
C SER A 614 30.46 24.60 5.21
N LYS A 615 29.63 25.65 5.20
CA LYS A 615 28.55 25.81 4.23
C LYS A 615 29.06 26.22 2.85
N ALA A 616 30.15 26.97 2.76
CA ALA A 616 30.86 27.21 1.49
C ALA A 616 31.43 25.91 0.92
N ALA A 617 32.03 25.06 1.76
CA ALA A 617 32.47 23.72 1.35
C ALA A 617 31.29 22.84 0.90
N ALA A 618 30.17 22.87 1.62
CA ALA A 618 28.96 22.14 1.23
C ALA A 618 28.39 22.61 -0.13
N ASN A 619 28.43 23.91 -0.43
CA ASN A 619 28.06 24.43 -1.75
C ASN A 619 28.93 23.84 -2.87
N HIS A 620 30.23 23.69 -2.64
CA HIS A 620 31.11 23.06 -3.63
C HIS A 620 30.89 21.54 -3.71
N LEU A 621 30.66 20.88 -2.57
CA LEU A 621 30.31 19.47 -2.50
C LEU A 621 29.07 19.12 -3.34
N VAL A 622 28.05 19.98 -3.37
CA VAL A 622 26.88 19.81 -4.27
C VAL A 622 27.31 19.65 -5.73
N ARG A 623 28.28 20.46 -6.19
CA ARG A 623 28.77 20.44 -7.58
C ARG A 623 29.60 19.19 -7.85
N GLU A 624 30.48 18.82 -6.92
CA GLU A 624 31.28 17.60 -7.03
C GLU A 624 30.39 16.34 -7.06
N LEU A 625 29.38 16.26 -6.18
CA LEU A 625 28.42 15.15 -6.20
C LEU A 625 27.52 15.16 -7.43
N ALA A 626 27.18 16.34 -7.97
CA ALA A 626 26.44 16.42 -9.24
C ALA A 626 27.23 15.81 -10.40
N MET A 627 28.56 16.02 -10.43
CA MET A 627 29.44 15.41 -11.42
C MET A 627 29.56 13.90 -11.20
N GLU A 628 29.79 13.47 -9.96
CA GLU A 628 30.02 12.07 -9.59
C GLU A 628 28.80 11.18 -9.81
N LEU A 629 27.60 11.68 -9.46
CA LEU A 629 26.35 10.90 -9.52
C LEU A 629 25.59 11.05 -10.84
N SER A 630 26.13 11.84 -11.78
CA SER A 630 25.60 11.94 -13.13
C SER A 630 25.88 10.67 -13.94
N PRO A 631 24.99 10.31 -14.89
CA PRO A 631 23.77 11.01 -15.28
C PRO A 631 22.53 10.60 -14.46
N LEU A 632 22.64 9.65 -13.53
CA LEU A 632 21.48 9.02 -12.89
C LEU A 632 20.78 9.95 -11.89
N VAL A 633 21.52 10.81 -11.20
CA VAL A 633 21.02 11.60 -10.06
C VAL A 633 21.27 13.08 -10.28
N ASN A 634 20.22 13.89 -10.10
CA ASN A 634 20.38 15.33 -10.01
C ASN A 634 20.73 15.71 -8.57
N VAL A 635 21.82 16.47 -8.38
CA VAL A 635 22.25 16.93 -7.05
C VAL A 635 22.17 18.44 -7.01
N ASN A 636 21.38 18.99 -6.09
CA ASN A 636 21.24 20.44 -5.94
C ASN A 636 21.32 20.84 -4.46
N GLY A 637 21.61 22.11 -4.20
CA GLY A 637 21.65 22.69 -2.87
C GLY A 637 20.45 23.58 -2.61
N LEU A 638 19.94 23.52 -1.39
CA LEU A 638 19.00 24.50 -0.84
C LEU A 638 19.79 25.42 0.10
N ALA A 639 19.71 26.73 -0.07
CA ALA A 639 20.42 27.72 0.74
C ALA A 639 19.43 28.59 1.54
N PRO A 640 19.05 28.18 2.76
CA PRO A 640 18.23 28.99 3.63
C PRO A 640 18.98 30.23 4.13
N ALA A 641 18.24 31.31 4.35
CA ALA A 641 18.62 32.35 5.30
C ALA A 641 18.15 31.99 6.72
N THR A 642 18.03 32.99 7.59
CA THR A 642 17.64 32.77 9.00
C THR A 642 16.19 32.31 9.10
N VAL A 643 15.99 31.01 9.37
CA VAL A 643 14.68 30.42 9.70
C VAL A 643 14.59 30.24 11.22
N VAL A 644 13.79 31.07 11.87
CA VAL A 644 13.70 31.12 13.35
C VAL A 644 12.58 30.20 13.87
N LYS A 645 11.43 30.19 13.18
CA LYS A 645 10.25 29.44 13.59
C LYS A 645 10.54 27.93 13.68
N GLY A 646 10.23 27.33 14.83
CA GLY A 646 10.36 25.88 15.07
C GLY A 646 11.79 25.32 14.98
N SER A 647 12.82 26.17 14.95
CA SER A 647 14.21 25.76 14.80
C SER A 647 14.87 25.53 16.16
N THR A 648 15.43 24.34 16.36
CA THR A 648 16.22 24.01 17.56
C THR A 648 17.56 24.74 17.61
N MET A 649 17.98 25.36 16.51
CA MET A 649 19.13 26.28 16.51
C MET A 649 18.83 27.59 17.24
N PHE A 650 17.56 27.93 17.51
CA PHE A 650 17.13 29.14 18.21
C PHE A 650 16.41 28.81 19.53
N PRO A 651 17.15 28.28 20.55
CA PRO A 651 16.61 28.16 21.90
C PRO A 651 16.37 29.55 22.51
N ARG A 652 15.49 29.61 23.52
CA ARG A 652 15.06 30.87 24.16
C ARG A 652 16.23 31.80 24.48
N ASP A 653 17.26 31.30 25.16
CA ASP A 653 18.44 32.10 25.56
C ASP A 653 19.15 32.74 24.37
N ARG A 654 19.27 32.02 23.24
CA ARG A 654 19.86 32.55 22.01
C ARG A 654 18.95 33.59 21.36
N VAL A 655 17.64 33.38 21.38
CA VAL A 655 16.66 34.34 20.85
C VAL A 655 16.73 35.64 21.64
N LEU A 656 16.69 35.57 22.98
CA LEU A 656 16.82 36.72 23.87
C LEU A 656 18.15 37.47 23.64
N ALA A 657 19.28 36.76 23.64
CA ALA A 657 20.58 37.37 23.36
C ALA A 657 20.64 38.04 21.97
N SER A 658 19.92 37.50 20.98
CA SER A 658 19.81 38.11 19.66
C SER A 658 18.91 39.35 19.67
N LEU A 659 17.76 39.29 20.33
CA LEU A 659 16.84 40.43 20.47
C LEU A 659 17.53 41.60 21.19
N ASP A 660 18.28 41.33 22.26
CA ASP A 660 19.09 42.33 22.97
C ASP A 660 20.14 42.95 22.06
N LYS A 661 20.92 42.10 21.36
CA LYS A 661 21.96 42.53 20.43
C LYS A 661 21.43 43.43 19.31
N TYR A 662 20.21 43.19 18.84
CA TYR A 662 19.57 43.96 17.78
C TYR A 662 18.64 45.06 18.30
N SER A 663 18.54 45.23 19.63
CA SER A 663 17.66 46.20 20.28
C SER A 663 16.19 46.07 19.85
N VAL A 664 15.72 44.81 19.70
CA VAL A 664 14.33 44.49 19.37
C VAL A 664 13.53 44.36 20.68
N PRO A 665 12.46 45.14 20.89
CA PRO A 665 11.70 45.10 22.14
C PRO A 665 10.98 43.76 22.37
N TYR A 666 11.12 43.18 23.56
CA TYR A 666 10.35 42.05 24.04
C TYR A 666 9.97 42.21 25.52
N ALA A 667 8.99 41.43 25.99
CA ALA A 667 8.62 41.34 27.40
C ALA A 667 9.10 40.01 27.98
N ASP A 668 9.50 40.00 29.25
CA ASP A 668 9.97 38.77 29.92
C ASP A 668 8.88 37.68 29.97
N SER A 669 7.62 38.08 29.92
CA SER A 669 6.44 37.20 29.88
C SER A 669 6.14 36.62 28.50
N ASP A 670 6.81 37.06 27.44
CA ASP A 670 6.58 36.54 26.09
C ASP A 670 6.97 35.06 26.03
N ASP A 671 6.08 34.24 25.45
CA ASP A 671 6.36 32.84 25.15
C ASP A 671 7.42 32.71 24.05
N ASP A 672 7.98 31.51 23.91
CA ASP A 672 9.07 31.25 22.99
C ASP A 672 8.72 31.53 21.52
N ASP A 673 7.48 31.30 21.11
CA ASP A 673 7.06 31.51 19.73
C ASP A 673 6.86 33.00 19.44
N THR A 674 6.28 33.75 20.38
CA THR A 674 6.20 35.22 20.31
C THR A 674 7.59 35.85 20.19
N LEU A 675 8.58 35.37 20.98
CA LEU A 675 9.96 35.86 20.91
C LEU A 675 10.62 35.53 19.56
N ARG A 676 10.41 34.31 19.06
CA ARG A 676 10.92 33.88 17.75
C ARG A 676 10.31 34.69 16.62
N ASP A 677 9.02 35.00 16.67
CA ASP A 677 8.33 35.80 15.66
C ASP A 677 8.84 37.23 15.61
N LYS A 678 9.10 37.86 16.77
CA LYS A 678 9.74 39.18 16.84
C LYS A 678 11.12 39.17 16.19
N LEU A 679 11.93 38.15 16.48
CA LEU A 679 13.27 38.01 15.88
C LEU A 679 13.18 37.74 14.37
N ALA A 680 12.24 36.91 13.94
CA ALA A 680 11.98 36.63 12.53
C ALA A 680 11.55 37.89 11.78
N GLY A 681 10.66 38.69 12.37
CA GLY A 681 10.23 39.98 11.84
C GLY A 681 11.38 40.97 11.67
N PHE A 682 12.31 41.04 12.64
CA PHE A 682 13.51 41.84 12.51
C PHE A 682 14.38 41.41 11.32
N TYR A 683 14.63 40.10 11.17
CA TYR A 683 15.41 39.61 10.02
C TYR A 683 14.70 39.85 8.69
N ALA A 684 13.38 39.72 8.63
CA ALA A 684 12.58 39.96 7.44
C ALA A 684 12.81 41.37 6.88
N GLN A 685 12.85 42.40 7.74
CA GLN A 685 13.08 43.80 7.33
C GLN A 685 14.41 44.05 6.61
N ARG A 686 15.37 43.11 6.70
CA ARG A 686 16.68 43.19 6.04
C ARG A 686 16.72 42.49 4.68
N THR A 687 15.60 41.89 4.27
CA THR A 687 15.44 41.18 3.01
C THR A 687 14.54 41.98 2.07
N LEU A 688 14.65 41.77 0.75
CA LEU A 688 13.90 42.53 -0.24
C LEU A 688 12.39 42.25 -0.23
N THR A 689 11.95 41.04 0.17
CA THR A 689 10.52 40.71 0.27
C THR A 689 9.88 41.25 1.56
N GLN A 690 10.69 41.61 2.57
CA GLN A 690 10.24 42.07 3.88
C GLN A 690 9.30 41.08 4.60
N GLN A 691 9.37 39.80 4.26
CA GLN A 691 8.54 38.74 4.84
C GLN A 691 9.42 37.74 5.63
N PRO A 692 8.93 37.25 6.78
CA PRO A 692 9.60 36.17 7.51
C PRO A 692 9.68 34.91 6.66
N ILE A 693 10.81 34.21 6.75
CA ILE A 693 11.03 32.94 6.06
C ILE A 693 10.71 31.81 7.04
N THR A 694 9.86 30.89 6.59
CA THR A 694 9.36 29.76 7.38
C THR A 694 10.01 28.44 6.96
N PRO A 695 9.95 27.39 7.80
CA PRO A 695 10.31 26.04 7.37
C PRO A 695 9.53 25.56 6.14
N GLU A 696 8.26 25.96 6.02
CA GLU A 696 7.40 25.62 4.89
C GLU A 696 7.91 26.22 3.57
N ASP A 697 8.43 27.45 3.57
CA ASP A 697 9.03 28.07 2.38
C ASP A 697 10.26 27.28 1.88
N GLN A 698 11.05 26.74 2.81
CA GLN A 698 12.20 25.88 2.48
C GLN A 698 11.75 24.51 1.95
N ALA A 699 10.69 23.96 2.55
CA ALA A 699 10.10 22.70 2.13
C ALA A 699 9.55 22.75 0.69
N GLU A 700 8.94 23.88 0.27
CA GLU A 700 8.50 24.07 -1.12
C GLU A 700 9.66 24.04 -2.11
N ALA A 701 10.79 24.69 -1.79
CA ALA A 701 11.97 24.65 -2.65
C ALA A 701 12.62 23.26 -2.69
N ALA A 702 12.70 22.57 -1.55
CA ALA A 702 13.16 21.18 -1.50
C ALA A 702 12.26 20.27 -2.36
N TYR A 703 10.93 20.43 -2.26
CA TYR A 703 9.97 19.75 -3.11
C TYR A 703 10.19 20.06 -4.59
N LEU A 704 10.36 21.32 -4.98
CA LEU A 704 10.61 21.72 -6.37
C LEU A 704 11.85 21.02 -6.96
N LEU A 705 12.93 20.91 -6.17
CA LEU A 705 14.17 20.24 -6.56
C LEU A 705 14.00 18.72 -6.75
N VAL A 706 13.04 18.09 -6.08
CA VAL A 706 12.81 16.64 -6.17
C VAL A 706 11.55 16.25 -6.95
N SER A 707 10.69 17.18 -7.33
CA SER A 707 9.40 16.91 -8.00
C SER A 707 9.53 16.48 -9.46
N GLY A 708 10.73 16.61 -10.05
CA GLY A 708 10.96 16.39 -11.48
C GLY A 708 10.68 17.62 -12.36
N GLN A 709 10.07 18.68 -11.81
CA GLN A 709 9.87 19.95 -12.54
C GLN A 709 11.20 20.59 -12.96
N LEU A 710 12.27 20.37 -12.20
CA LEU A 710 13.64 20.79 -12.50
C LEU A 710 14.52 19.62 -12.99
N SER A 711 13.96 18.69 -13.77
CA SER A 711 14.66 17.47 -14.24
C SER A 711 15.94 17.72 -15.04
N LYS A 712 16.12 18.92 -15.60
CA LYS A 712 17.32 19.33 -16.36
C LYS A 712 18.30 20.20 -15.55
N THR A 713 18.11 20.27 -14.23
CA THR A 713 18.92 21.12 -13.32
C THR A 713 19.69 20.25 -12.33
N THR A 714 21.02 20.39 -12.32
CA THR A 714 21.94 19.75 -11.37
C THR A 714 23.13 20.68 -11.08
N GLY A 715 23.77 20.52 -9.92
CA GLY A 715 24.88 21.34 -9.45
C GLY A 715 24.51 22.77 -9.03
N GLN A 716 23.22 23.09 -8.93
CA GLN A 716 22.74 24.45 -8.61
C GLN A 716 22.45 24.62 -7.13
N ILE A 717 22.57 25.86 -6.65
CA ILE A 717 22.18 26.26 -5.30
C ILE A 717 20.98 27.21 -5.42
N ILE A 718 19.85 26.82 -4.84
CA ILE A 718 18.63 27.64 -4.79
C ILE A 718 18.54 28.29 -3.42
N SER A 719 18.54 29.62 -3.37
CA SER A 719 18.33 30.38 -2.15
C SER A 719 16.85 30.62 -1.90
N VAL A 720 16.42 30.42 -0.65
CA VAL A 720 15.11 30.87 -0.15
C VAL A 720 15.41 31.79 1.04
N ASP A 721 15.62 33.06 0.72
CA ASP A 721 16.28 34.02 1.61
C ASP A 721 15.58 35.39 1.70
N GLY A 722 14.38 35.52 1.14
CA GLY A 722 13.64 36.78 1.06
C GLY A 722 14.30 37.81 0.14
N GLY A 723 15.24 37.41 -0.71
CA GLY A 723 16.05 38.31 -1.53
C GLY A 723 17.15 38.97 -0.69
N LEU A 724 17.93 38.20 0.05
CA LEU A 724 19.09 38.73 0.78
C LEU A 724 20.17 39.17 -0.22
N HIS A 725 20.16 40.45 -0.59
CA HIS A 725 21.01 40.98 -1.66
C HIS A 725 22.52 40.78 -1.44
N GLU A 726 22.99 40.69 -0.19
CA GLU A 726 24.39 40.36 0.10
C GLU A 726 24.79 38.94 -0.34
N ALA A 727 23.83 38.04 -0.50
CA ALA A 727 24.04 36.65 -0.89
C ALA A 727 23.91 36.40 -2.41
N PHE A 728 23.68 37.45 -3.21
CA PHE A 728 23.55 37.30 -4.67
C PHE A 728 24.88 36.80 -5.27
N LEU A 729 24.84 35.58 -5.78
CA LEU A 729 25.95 34.96 -6.50
C LEU A 729 26.16 35.72 -7.82
N ARG A 730 27.42 36.02 -8.14
CA ARG A 730 27.83 36.77 -9.34
C ARG A 730 28.55 35.89 -10.33
#